data_AF-A0A933CPE6-F1
#
_entry.id   AF-A0A933CPE6-F1
#
_cell.length_a   1.000
_cell.length_b   1.000
_cell.length_c   1.000
_cell.angle_alpha   90.00
_cell.angle_beta   90.00
_cell.angle_gamma   90.00
#
_symmetry.space_group_name_H-M   'P 1'
#
loop_
_entity.id
_entity.type
_entity.pdbx_description
1 polymer ?
#
loop_
_entity_poly.entity_id
_entity_poly.type
_entity_poly.pdbx_seq_one_letter_code
_entity_poly.pdbx_strand_id
1 'polypeptide(L)'
;MDETSEVELKRPRKIVAIIQARMRSSRLPGKVLADIVGQPMLWHVINRAKRVSSVDQVVVATSVSPEDDAIAKFCLRKQTEIFRGSEDDVLDRVYHAAKSKAADVVVRLTADCPLIDSQVIERVVSAYLHNGCDYMTNTLRYTFPDGLDTEVFSWPALELAWRDARSSTDREHVTSFFRTSGRFKIGNVENEVDLSARHLRWTVDEPCDLELARAIYSRLGGCGAYFGLHKILKLLDTEPSLARLNRGVIRNHGYYTSLAREAQVPQRRRELKRSRELRQKAERLIPSCSQTFSKAPAQFVDGVAPVFLARGQGSRVWDVDGNEYIDFPMALGPIILGHGYPAVTEAVKRQMKYGTTFSLPHPLEIEVAELLTQFIPCAEMVRFGKNGSDATSGTVRLARAYTGRDLIACCGYHGWQDWYIGTTTRNRGVPEAVQRLTCRFEYNSISGLEKIFAENPGKVAAVILEPVSIEEPRGGFLESVRDLTRREGALLIFDEVVTGFRIALGGAQEYYGVTPDLSCLGKAMGNGYPISAVVGPTELMELFDEIFFSFTFGGETLSLAAAKATIAELEDKNVVAHLWEQGQRLKDGYNVLAREYGMDRSTECVGLPPRTVIVFRDETGAEALEIKSLFEQECLRRGILFSGGHNLCYSHRAADIDYTLRVYRTAMEIVAEAVRGGLVAEKLEGKAARAVFRKA
;
A
#
# COMPACT_ATOMS: atom_id res chain seq x y z
N MET A 1 56.87 -1.35 23.82
CA MET A 1 56.11 -2.25 24.72
C MET A 1 54.93 -2.70 23.92
N ASP A 2 54.95 -3.96 23.54
CA ASP A 2 53.83 -4.66 22.90
C ASP A 2 52.62 -4.64 23.84
N GLU A 3 51.48 -4.17 23.35
CA GLU A 3 50.18 -4.58 23.88
C GLU A 3 49.53 -5.48 22.83
N THR A 4 49.75 -6.77 23.04
CA THR A 4 48.97 -7.86 22.46
C THR A 4 47.50 -7.63 22.77
N SER A 5 46.72 -7.25 21.76
CA SER A 5 45.26 -7.32 21.83
C SER A 5 44.86 -8.79 21.93
N GLU A 6 44.53 -9.25 23.13
CA GLU A 6 43.84 -10.51 23.34
C GLU A 6 42.56 -10.50 22.48
N VAL A 7 42.56 -11.34 21.45
CA VAL A 7 41.34 -11.71 20.74
C VAL A 7 40.51 -12.49 21.74
N GLU A 8 39.61 -11.79 22.43
CA GLU A 8 38.59 -12.37 23.29
C GLU A 8 37.79 -13.36 22.42
N LEU A 9 38.09 -14.66 22.58
CA LEU A 9 37.37 -15.76 21.94
C LEU A 9 35.92 -15.72 22.44
N LYS A 10 35.08 -14.93 21.75
CA LYS A 10 33.64 -14.87 22.02
C LYS A 10 33.10 -16.30 21.97
N ARG A 11 32.56 -16.76 23.09
CA ARG A 11 31.86 -18.05 23.17
C ARG A 11 30.88 -18.17 21.99
N PRO A 12 30.74 -19.35 21.36
CA PRO A 12 29.77 -19.54 20.29
C PRO A 12 28.38 -19.14 20.81
N ARG A 13 27.67 -18.32 20.03
CA ARG A 13 26.33 -17.83 20.38
C ARG A 13 25.37 -19.00 20.35
N LYS A 14 24.65 -19.24 21.45
CA LYS A 14 23.59 -20.25 21.50
C LYS A 14 22.33 -19.76 20.78
N ILE A 15 21.97 -20.41 19.69
CA ILE A 15 20.82 -20.10 18.83
C ILE A 15 19.68 -21.07 19.15
N VAL A 16 18.57 -20.54 19.65
CA VAL A 16 17.40 -21.34 20.05
C VAL A 16 16.21 -21.02 19.16
N ALA A 17 15.67 -22.01 18.47
CA ALA A 17 14.42 -21.89 17.75
C ALA A 17 13.23 -22.13 18.68
N ILE A 18 12.33 -21.17 18.77
CA ILE A 18 11.13 -21.21 19.61
C ILE A 18 9.90 -21.27 18.72
N ILE A 19 9.20 -22.41 18.75
CA ILE A 19 7.97 -22.66 18.00
C ILE A 19 6.78 -22.32 18.91
N GLN A 20 6.00 -21.31 18.54
CA GLN A 20 4.79 -20.93 19.25
C GLN A 20 3.63 -21.86 18.90
N ALA A 21 2.99 -22.45 19.90
CA ALA A 21 1.92 -23.44 19.70
C ALA A 21 0.79 -23.24 20.71
N ARG A 22 -0.46 -23.16 20.24
CA ARG A 22 -1.69 -23.16 21.06
C ARG A 22 -2.79 -23.95 20.37
N MET A 23 -3.62 -24.67 21.14
CA MET A 23 -4.78 -25.42 20.66
C MET A 23 -5.96 -24.49 20.35
N ARG A 24 -6.10 -23.39 21.09
CA ARG A 24 -7.15 -22.40 20.86
C ARG A 24 -6.93 -21.69 19.53
N SER A 25 -7.95 -21.76 18.68
CA SER A 25 -8.04 -21.08 17.39
C SER A 25 -9.51 -20.82 17.12
N SER A 26 -9.86 -19.60 16.71
CA SER A 26 -11.25 -19.23 16.42
C SER A 26 -11.78 -19.86 15.14
N ARG A 27 -10.92 -20.06 14.14
CA ARG A 27 -11.27 -20.53 12.80
C ARG A 27 -11.07 -22.03 12.59
N LEU A 28 -10.01 -22.57 13.19
CA LEU A 28 -9.67 -23.99 13.10
C LEU A 28 -9.16 -24.53 14.45
N PRO A 29 -10.06 -24.87 15.39
CA PRO A 29 -9.70 -25.39 16.71
C PRO A 29 -8.81 -26.64 16.62
N GLY A 30 -7.77 -26.70 17.46
CA GLY A 30 -6.87 -27.86 17.53
C GLY A 30 -5.94 -28.03 16.32
N LYS A 31 -5.85 -27.02 15.43
CA LYS A 31 -5.04 -27.07 14.20
C LYS A 31 -3.61 -27.59 14.41
N VAL A 32 -2.95 -27.17 15.50
CA VAL A 32 -1.55 -27.52 15.84
C VAL A 32 -1.31 -29.04 15.88
N LEU A 33 -2.32 -29.82 16.25
CA LEU A 33 -2.24 -31.28 16.29
C LEU A 33 -3.06 -31.96 15.20
N ALA A 34 -3.60 -31.20 14.24
CA ALA A 34 -4.31 -31.76 13.10
C ALA A 34 -3.38 -32.65 12.26
N ASP A 35 -3.93 -33.76 11.77
CA ASP A 35 -3.18 -34.71 10.96
C ASP A 35 -2.81 -34.13 9.59
N ILE A 36 -1.54 -34.25 9.23
CA ILE A 36 -1.02 -34.02 7.90
C ILE A 36 -0.23 -35.27 7.50
N VAL A 37 -0.89 -36.16 6.75
CA VAL A 37 -0.30 -37.40 6.22
C VAL A 37 0.28 -38.28 7.35
N GLY A 38 -0.54 -38.56 8.36
CA GLY A 38 -0.21 -39.49 9.45
C GLY A 38 0.69 -38.93 10.55
N GLN A 39 1.05 -37.64 10.50
CA GLN A 39 1.76 -36.94 11.57
C GLN A 39 1.06 -35.63 11.91
N PRO A 40 1.07 -35.20 13.19
CA PRO A 40 0.54 -33.90 13.58
C PRO A 40 1.26 -32.74 12.89
N MET A 41 0.54 -31.65 12.60
CA MET A 41 1.12 -30.42 12.01
C MET A 41 2.37 -29.93 12.76
N LEU A 42 2.31 -29.87 14.10
CA LEU A 42 3.45 -29.50 14.95
C LEU A 42 4.68 -30.40 14.75
N TRP A 43 4.49 -31.69 14.46
CA TRP A 43 5.58 -32.61 14.18
C TRP A 43 6.38 -32.15 12.96
N HIS A 44 5.70 -31.75 11.89
CA HIS A 44 6.34 -31.28 10.66
C HIS A 44 7.19 -30.05 10.90
N VAL A 45 6.66 -29.06 11.62
CA VAL A 45 7.38 -27.81 11.96
C VAL A 45 8.63 -28.11 12.79
N ILE A 46 8.52 -28.94 13.84
CA ILE A 46 9.66 -29.33 14.68
C ILE A 46 10.76 -29.99 13.85
N ASN A 47 10.42 -30.95 12.98
CA ASN A 47 11.43 -31.66 12.20
C ASN A 47 12.09 -30.79 11.13
N ARG A 48 11.36 -29.82 10.59
CA ARG A 48 11.92 -28.82 9.66
C ARG A 48 12.86 -27.86 10.40
N ALA A 49 12.48 -27.39 11.58
CA ALA A 49 13.34 -26.55 12.42
C ALA A 49 14.62 -27.27 12.87
N LYS A 50 14.53 -28.57 13.23
CA LYS A 50 15.70 -29.40 13.62
C LYS A 50 16.70 -29.65 12.48
N ARG A 51 16.34 -29.37 11.22
CA ARG A 51 17.23 -29.51 10.05
C ARG A 51 18.09 -28.28 9.79
N VAL A 52 17.86 -27.18 10.52
CA VAL A 52 18.62 -25.94 10.38
C VAL A 52 19.95 -26.10 11.09
N SER A 53 21.07 -26.03 10.35
CA SER A 53 22.40 -26.31 10.88
C SER A 53 22.86 -25.31 11.94
N SER A 54 22.42 -24.06 11.82
CA SER A 54 22.76 -22.99 12.77
C SER A 54 21.93 -23.01 14.05
N VAL A 55 20.90 -23.85 14.17
CA VAL A 55 20.02 -23.89 15.36
C VAL A 55 20.50 -24.99 16.31
N ASP A 56 20.94 -24.60 17.50
CA ASP A 56 21.44 -25.54 18.52
C ASP A 56 20.31 -26.31 19.20
N GLN A 57 19.15 -25.67 19.37
CA GLN A 57 18.05 -26.22 20.16
C GLN A 57 16.69 -25.74 19.63
N VAL A 58 15.72 -26.67 19.57
CA VAL A 58 14.31 -26.36 19.24
C VAL A 58 13.45 -26.54 20.48
N VAL A 59 12.67 -25.52 20.81
CA VAL A 59 11.76 -25.47 21.98
C VAL A 59 10.35 -25.14 21.51
N VAL A 60 9.36 -25.85 22.03
CA VAL A 60 7.94 -25.51 21.84
C VAL A 60 7.47 -24.65 23.00
N ALA A 61 6.91 -23.48 22.70
CA ALA A 61 6.34 -22.56 23.70
C ALA A 61 4.81 -22.59 23.62
N THR A 62 4.16 -23.17 24.63
CA THR A 62 2.68 -23.37 24.68
C THR A 62 2.06 -22.88 25.99
N SER A 63 0.74 -22.80 26.11
CA SER A 63 0.14 -22.25 27.34
C SER A 63 0.03 -23.27 28.47
N VAL A 64 -0.24 -22.77 29.68
CA VAL A 64 -0.66 -23.59 30.83
C VAL A 64 -2.14 -23.99 30.79
N SER A 65 -2.88 -23.60 29.75
CA SER A 65 -4.29 -23.95 29.61
C SER A 65 -4.47 -25.47 29.47
N PRO A 66 -5.53 -26.08 30.05
CA PRO A 66 -5.77 -27.51 29.96
C PRO A 66 -5.84 -28.05 28.52
N GLU A 67 -6.35 -27.27 27.57
CA GLU A 67 -6.42 -27.65 26.16
C GLU A 67 -5.03 -27.90 25.57
N ASP A 68 -4.01 -27.15 26.02
CA ASP A 68 -2.63 -27.27 25.56
C ASP A 68 -1.86 -28.44 26.21
N ASP A 69 -2.47 -29.18 27.15
CA ASP A 69 -1.89 -30.41 27.70
C ASP A 69 -1.62 -31.46 26.62
N ALA A 70 -2.42 -31.47 25.55
CA ALA A 70 -2.22 -32.35 24.42
C ALA A 70 -0.88 -32.04 23.70
N ILE A 71 -0.52 -30.76 23.58
CA ILE A 71 0.76 -30.32 23.02
C ILE A 71 1.91 -30.76 23.93
N ALA A 72 1.75 -30.59 25.25
CA ALA A 72 2.76 -31.01 26.23
C ALA A 72 3.02 -32.52 26.20
N LYS A 73 1.95 -33.33 26.20
CA LYS A 73 2.03 -34.80 26.06
C LYS A 73 2.69 -35.20 24.74
N PHE A 74 2.37 -34.50 23.64
CA PHE A 74 3.01 -34.75 22.35
C PHE A 74 4.51 -34.46 22.39
N CYS A 75 4.93 -33.31 22.92
CA CYS A 75 6.35 -32.92 23.00
C CYS A 75 7.15 -33.89 23.87
N LEU A 76 6.58 -34.33 25.00
CA LEU A 76 7.20 -35.32 25.88
C LEU A 76 7.44 -36.65 25.15
N ARG A 77 6.43 -37.18 24.45
CA ARG A 77 6.56 -38.42 23.65
C ARG A 77 7.59 -38.31 22.53
N LYS A 78 7.76 -37.13 21.95
CA LYS A 78 8.71 -36.87 20.85
C LYS A 78 10.04 -36.30 21.33
N GLN A 79 10.30 -36.32 22.64
CA GLN A 79 11.53 -35.81 23.26
C GLN A 79 11.91 -34.42 22.73
N THR A 80 10.93 -33.52 22.70
CA THR A 80 11.12 -32.13 22.29
C THR A 80 10.93 -31.22 23.49
N GLU A 81 11.88 -30.31 23.68
CA GLU A 81 11.89 -29.34 24.77
C GLU A 81 10.65 -28.45 24.73
N ILE A 82 10.12 -28.14 25.91
CA ILE A 82 8.87 -27.39 26.05
C ILE A 82 8.97 -26.35 27.15
N PHE A 83 8.34 -25.21 26.92
CA PHE A 83 8.08 -24.19 27.92
C PHE A 83 6.57 -23.91 27.96
N ARG A 84 6.01 -23.81 29.17
CA ARG A 84 4.59 -23.48 29.39
C ARG A 84 4.45 -22.15 30.10
N GLY A 85 3.58 -21.27 29.62
CA GLY A 85 3.35 -19.93 30.19
C GLY A 85 1.94 -19.40 29.94
N SER A 86 1.78 -18.08 30.00
CA SER A 86 0.50 -17.40 29.72
C SER A 86 -0.04 -17.77 28.33
N GLU A 87 -1.36 -17.88 28.18
CA GLU A 87 -2.02 -18.10 26.89
C GLU A 87 -2.00 -16.83 26.03
N ASP A 88 -2.38 -15.70 26.63
CA ASP A 88 -2.57 -14.41 25.97
C ASP A 88 -1.30 -13.55 25.91
N ASP A 89 -0.31 -13.84 26.75
CA ASP A 89 0.99 -13.14 26.75
C ASP A 89 2.07 -14.00 26.10
N VAL A 90 2.08 -13.98 24.76
CA VAL A 90 3.00 -14.78 23.95
C VAL A 90 4.43 -14.25 24.04
N LEU A 91 4.60 -12.93 24.14
CA LEU A 91 5.91 -12.29 24.30
C LEU A 91 6.57 -12.72 25.62
N ASP A 92 5.83 -12.72 26.73
CA ASP A 92 6.27 -13.26 28.01
C ASP A 92 6.69 -14.72 27.91
N ARG A 93 5.86 -15.53 27.26
CA ARG A 93 6.12 -16.95 27.07
C ARG A 93 7.39 -17.20 26.25
N VAL A 94 7.63 -16.43 25.20
CA VAL A 94 8.86 -16.52 24.39
C VAL A 94 10.08 -16.03 25.17
N TYR A 95 9.97 -14.93 25.91
CA TYR A 95 11.04 -14.41 26.78
C TYR A 95 11.49 -15.46 27.79
N HIS A 96 10.56 -16.04 28.56
CA HIS A 96 10.91 -17.04 29.57
C HIS A 96 11.37 -18.39 28.97
N ALA A 97 10.85 -18.79 27.81
CA ALA A 97 11.37 -19.93 27.07
C ALA A 97 12.84 -19.72 26.66
N ALA A 98 13.16 -18.58 26.07
CA ALA A 98 14.53 -18.21 25.70
C ALA A 98 15.46 -18.13 26.92
N LYS A 99 14.98 -17.51 28.01
CA LYS A 99 15.70 -17.38 29.28
C LYS A 99 16.07 -18.73 29.87
N SER A 100 15.10 -19.65 29.90
CA SER A 100 15.29 -21.01 30.46
C SER A 100 16.35 -21.82 29.72
N LYS A 101 16.63 -21.45 28.46
CA LYS A 101 17.64 -22.11 27.62
C LYS A 101 18.93 -21.32 27.49
N ALA A 102 19.07 -20.18 28.15
CA ALA A 102 20.20 -19.27 28.01
C ALA A 102 20.51 -18.95 26.53
N ALA A 103 19.47 -18.64 25.76
CA ALA A 103 19.62 -18.28 24.35
C ALA A 103 20.35 -16.93 24.22
N ASP A 104 21.38 -16.87 23.36
CA ASP A 104 21.98 -15.59 22.94
C ASP A 104 21.21 -15.00 21.75
N VAL A 105 20.63 -15.87 20.92
CA VAL A 105 19.84 -15.55 19.72
C VAL A 105 18.59 -16.41 19.70
N VAL A 106 17.46 -15.81 19.36
CA VAL A 106 16.17 -16.50 19.26
C VAL A 106 15.68 -16.50 17.82
N VAL A 107 15.30 -17.68 17.32
CA VAL A 107 14.61 -17.86 16.04
C VAL A 107 13.14 -18.16 16.34
N ARG A 108 12.26 -17.19 16.12
CA ARG A 108 10.82 -17.33 16.38
C ARG A 108 10.13 -17.92 15.16
N LEU A 109 9.44 -19.04 15.38
CA LEU A 109 8.65 -19.77 14.40
C LEU A 109 7.23 -19.99 14.94
N THR A 110 6.27 -20.30 14.07
CA THR A 110 4.89 -20.64 14.46
C THR A 110 4.50 -22.06 14.07
N ALA A 111 3.71 -22.71 14.92
CA ALA A 111 3.30 -24.10 14.70
C ALA A 111 2.31 -24.28 13.54
N ASP A 112 1.68 -23.20 13.08
CA ASP A 112 0.74 -23.17 11.95
C ASP A 112 1.39 -23.02 10.59
N CYS A 113 2.71 -23.10 10.51
CA CYS A 113 3.47 -23.03 9.27
C CYS A 113 4.08 -24.40 8.91
N PRO A 114 3.29 -25.46 8.61
CA PRO A 114 3.81 -26.80 8.36
C PRO A 114 4.72 -26.90 7.15
N LEU A 115 4.65 -25.93 6.23
CA LEU A 115 5.44 -25.89 5.01
C LEU A 115 6.73 -25.08 5.15
N ILE A 116 7.07 -24.61 6.35
CA ILE A 116 8.29 -23.84 6.60
C ILE A 116 9.54 -24.55 6.07
N ASP A 117 10.47 -23.79 5.50
CA ASP A 117 11.66 -24.31 4.81
C ASP A 117 12.91 -24.06 5.65
N SER A 118 13.66 -25.12 5.97
CA SER A 118 14.88 -25.03 6.76
C SER A 118 15.97 -24.20 6.09
N GLN A 119 16.01 -24.16 4.74
CA GLN A 119 16.97 -23.34 4.00
C GLN A 119 16.64 -21.84 4.11
N VAL A 120 15.34 -21.49 4.14
CA VAL A 120 14.91 -20.12 4.37
C VAL A 120 15.25 -19.70 5.80
N ILE A 121 15.00 -20.56 6.78
CA ILE A 121 15.38 -20.29 8.18
C ILE A 121 16.89 -20.06 8.29
N GLU A 122 17.71 -20.98 7.76
CA GLU A 122 19.18 -20.88 7.77
C GLU A 122 19.66 -19.58 7.12
N ARG A 123 19.03 -19.15 6.03
CA ARG A 123 19.36 -17.90 5.34
C ARG A 123 19.07 -16.67 6.21
N VAL A 124 17.95 -16.64 6.92
CA VAL A 124 17.60 -15.53 7.82
C VAL A 124 18.53 -15.49 9.04
N VAL A 125 18.84 -16.64 9.63
CA VAL A 125 19.80 -16.75 10.74
C VAL A 125 21.20 -16.30 10.30
N SER A 126 21.67 -16.79 9.14
CA SER A 126 22.95 -16.39 8.57
C SER A 126 23.00 -14.88 8.32
N ALA A 127 21.97 -14.30 7.70
CA ALA A 127 21.91 -12.87 7.47
C ALA A 127 21.97 -12.07 8.80
N TYR A 128 21.25 -12.50 9.84
CA TYR A 128 21.30 -11.88 11.15
C TYR A 128 22.73 -11.88 11.74
N LEU A 129 23.44 -13.00 11.64
CA LEU A 129 24.78 -13.14 12.20
C LEU A 129 25.82 -12.22 11.53
N HIS A 130 25.62 -11.85 10.26
CA HIS A 130 26.56 -11.03 9.49
C HIS A 130 26.24 -9.52 9.46
N ASN A 131 24.98 -9.11 9.65
CA ASN A 131 24.55 -7.72 9.40
C ASN A 131 24.51 -6.80 10.64
N GLY A 132 24.78 -7.34 11.83
CA GLY A 132 24.83 -6.57 13.08
C GLY A 132 23.53 -5.80 13.37
N CYS A 133 22.38 -6.43 13.14
CA CYS A 133 21.04 -5.91 13.45
C CYS A 133 20.50 -6.50 14.76
N ASP A 134 19.53 -5.84 15.38
CA ASP A 134 18.85 -6.33 16.59
C ASP A 134 17.77 -7.36 16.26
N TYR A 135 17.18 -7.22 15.08
CA TYR A 135 16.06 -8.01 14.58
C TYR A 135 16.20 -8.20 13.06
N MET A 136 16.12 -9.45 12.60
CA MET A 136 16.18 -9.84 11.19
C MET A 136 14.93 -10.64 10.87
N THR A 137 14.33 -10.39 9.72
CA THR A 137 13.16 -11.15 9.27
C THR A 137 13.08 -11.23 7.75
N ASN A 138 12.22 -12.09 7.21
CA ASN A 138 11.83 -12.09 5.80
C ASN A 138 10.40 -11.57 5.59
N THR A 139 9.90 -10.80 6.55
CA THR A 139 8.51 -10.32 6.60
C THR A 139 8.41 -8.82 6.86
N LEU A 140 9.51 -8.07 6.69
CA LEU A 140 9.38 -6.63 6.48
C LEU A 140 8.93 -6.41 5.04
N ARG A 141 9.69 -6.92 4.06
CA ARG A 141 9.24 -7.00 2.67
C ARG A 141 8.86 -8.44 2.35
N TYR A 142 7.58 -8.65 2.11
CA TYR A 142 7.07 -9.97 1.74
C TYR A 142 7.51 -10.29 0.31
N THR A 143 8.48 -11.18 0.16
CA THR A 143 8.92 -11.74 -1.14
C THR A 143 8.86 -13.27 -1.15
N PHE A 144 8.56 -13.87 0.01
CA PHE A 144 8.31 -15.30 0.22
C PHE A 144 6.80 -15.56 0.40
N PRO A 145 6.33 -16.80 0.14
CA PRO A 145 5.00 -17.25 0.53
C PRO A 145 4.72 -17.03 2.03
N ASP A 146 3.48 -16.64 2.35
CA ASP A 146 2.99 -16.52 3.73
C ASP A 146 3.05 -17.89 4.41
N GLY A 147 3.84 -18.04 5.47
CA GLY A 147 4.09 -19.33 6.13
C GLY A 147 5.54 -19.80 6.04
N LEU A 148 6.41 -19.04 5.38
CA LEU A 148 7.88 -19.16 5.51
C LEU A 148 8.47 -18.12 6.46
N ASP A 149 7.60 -17.48 7.23
CA ASP A 149 7.91 -16.36 8.11
C ASP A 149 8.92 -16.79 9.17
N THR A 150 10.10 -16.17 9.11
CA THR A 150 11.21 -16.41 10.04
C THR A 150 11.64 -15.09 10.65
N GLU A 151 11.79 -15.08 11.97
CA GLU A 151 12.10 -13.90 12.75
C GLU A 151 13.24 -14.23 13.70
N VAL A 152 14.34 -13.50 13.60
CA VAL A 152 15.56 -13.74 14.38
C VAL A 152 15.92 -12.48 15.14
N PHE A 153 16.14 -12.57 16.45
CA PHE A 153 16.49 -11.41 17.26
C PHE A 153 17.43 -11.76 18.41
N SER A 154 18.15 -10.75 18.89
CA SER A 154 19.10 -10.90 20.00
C SER A 154 18.37 -11.05 21.34
N TRP A 155 19.04 -11.70 22.30
CA TRP A 155 18.56 -11.72 23.69
C TRP A 155 18.30 -10.31 24.26
N PRO A 156 19.22 -9.32 24.14
CA PRO A 156 18.96 -7.96 24.60
C PRO A 156 17.74 -7.31 23.94
N ALA A 157 17.52 -7.55 22.64
CA ALA A 157 16.37 -7.00 21.94
C ALA A 157 15.04 -7.61 22.42
N LEU A 158 15.01 -8.93 22.67
CA LEU A 158 13.87 -9.61 23.27
C LEU A 158 13.58 -9.11 24.69
N GLU A 159 14.60 -8.95 25.51
CA GLU A 159 14.45 -8.43 26.88
C GLU A 159 13.90 -7.00 26.88
N LEU A 160 14.39 -6.15 25.96
CA LEU A 160 13.89 -4.80 25.79
C LEU A 160 12.40 -4.79 25.37
N ALA A 161 12.04 -5.61 24.38
CA ALA A 161 10.67 -5.73 23.91
C ALA A 161 9.74 -6.24 25.02
N TRP A 162 10.14 -7.31 25.73
CA TRP A 162 9.39 -7.85 26.86
C TRP A 162 9.21 -6.83 27.98
N ARG A 163 10.25 -6.06 28.31
CA ARG A 163 10.18 -5.06 29.38
C ARG A 163 9.32 -3.87 29.00
N ASP A 164 9.30 -3.43 27.74
CA ASP A 164 8.75 -2.12 27.34
C ASP A 164 7.43 -2.21 26.55
N ALA A 165 7.06 -3.37 26.00
CA ALA A 165 5.75 -3.58 25.39
C ALA A 165 4.62 -3.43 26.43
N ARG A 166 3.60 -2.62 26.12
CA ARG A 166 2.48 -2.32 27.04
C ARG A 166 1.11 -2.66 26.47
N SER A 167 0.92 -2.60 25.16
CA SER A 167 -0.37 -2.92 24.54
C SER A 167 -0.61 -4.43 24.56
N SER A 168 -1.86 -4.87 24.65
CA SER A 168 -2.22 -6.29 24.57
C SER A 168 -1.78 -6.90 23.24
N THR A 169 -1.87 -6.14 22.14
CA THR A 169 -1.42 -6.57 20.81
C THR A 169 0.10 -6.77 20.77
N ASP A 170 0.90 -5.89 21.39
CA ASP A 170 2.35 -6.09 21.47
C ASP A 170 2.73 -7.33 22.30
N ARG A 171 1.94 -7.65 23.32
CA ARG A 171 2.14 -8.83 24.18
C ARG A 171 1.70 -10.13 23.51
N GLU A 172 0.65 -10.11 22.68
CA GLU A 172 0.20 -11.27 21.91
C GLU A 172 1.08 -11.51 20.66
N HIS A 173 1.48 -10.45 19.96
CA HIS A 173 2.22 -10.52 18.69
C HIS A 173 3.69 -10.15 18.92
N VAL A 174 4.50 -11.14 19.30
CA VAL A 174 5.90 -11.02 19.81
C VAL A 174 6.76 -9.97 19.10
N THR A 175 6.69 -9.85 17.77
CA THR A 175 7.57 -8.98 16.98
C THR A 175 6.96 -7.64 16.59
N SER A 176 5.69 -7.38 16.93
CA SER A 176 5.02 -6.11 16.61
C SER A 176 5.74 -4.91 17.22
N PHE A 177 6.10 -4.96 18.50
CA PHE A 177 6.87 -3.90 19.18
C PHE A 177 8.24 -3.63 18.54
N PHE A 178 8.91 -4.66 18.01
CA PHE A 178 10.18 -4.50 17.31
C PHE A 178 10.02 -3.59 16.09
N ARG A 179 8.92 -3.77 15.35
CA ARG A 179 8.63 -3.06 14.10
C ARG A 179 8.11 -1.65 14.31
N THR A 180 7.35 -1.43 15.39
CA THR A 180 6.58 -0.19 15.59
C THR A 180 7.27 0.81 16.50
N SER A 181 8.14 0.36 17.41
CA SER A 181 8.75 1.25 18.40
C SER A 181 9.81 2.21 17.84
N GLY A 182 10.40 1.89 16.68
CA GLY A 182 11.52 2.66 16.10
C GLY A 182 12.83 2.57 16.89
N ARG A 183 12.96 1.59 17.81
CA ARG A 183 14.10 1.46 18.74
C ARG A 183 15.12 0.39 18.34
N PHE A 184 14.85 -0.37 17.29
CA PHE A 184 15.65 -1.52 16.89
C PHE A 184 16.24 -1.30 15.50
N LYS A 185 17.48 -1.73 15.29
CA LYS A 185 18.06 -1.87 13.95
C LYS A 185 17.49 -3.13 13.31
N ILE A 186 16.63 -2.97 12.32
CA ILE A 186 15.93 -4.08 11.68
C ILE A 186 16.53 -4.37 10.30
N GLY A 187 16.77 -5.64 9.99
CA GLY A 187 17.13 -6.14 8.67
C GLY A 187 16.02 -6.97 8.03
N ASN A 188 16.01 -7.03 6.69
CA ASN A 188 15.12 -7.89 5.92
C ASN A 188 15.91 -8.85 5.01
N VAL A 189 15.44 -10.08 4.87
CA VAL A 189 15.91 -11.05 3.86
C VAL A 189 14.83 -11.22 2.80
N GLU A 190 15.22 -11.07 1.55
CA GLU A 190 14.30 -11.15 0.40
C GLU A 190 14.57 -12.39 -0.44
N ASN A 191 13.53 -12.97 -1.04
CA ASN A 191 13.70 -14.00 -2.05
C ASN A 191 14.30 -13.39 -3.33
N GLU A 192 15.13 -14.14 -4.06
CA GLU A 192 15.73 -13.66 -5.31
C GLU A 192 14.67 -13.29 -6.36
N VAL A 193 13.57 -14.05 -6.37
CA VAL A 193 12.38 -13.77 -7.16
C VAL A 193 11.27 -13.31 -6.22
N ASP A 194 10.66 -12.16 -6.47
CA ASP A 194 9.52 -11.69 -5.68
C ASP A 194 8.29 -12.57 -5.94
N LEU A 195 7.90 -13.40 -4.96
CA LEU A 195 6.75 -14.29 -5.06
C LEU A 195 5.46 -13.67 -4.50
N SER A 196 5.50 -12.42 -4.00
CA SER A 196 4.35 -11.80 -3.33
C SER A 196 3.14 -11.60 -4.23
N ALA A 197 3.37 -11.26 -5.50
CA ALA A 197 2.33 -11.11 -6.52
C ALA A 197 1.52 -12.40 -6.77
N ARG A 198 2.05 -13.57 -6.39
CA ARG A 198 1.36 -14.86 -6.55
C ARG A 198 0.35 -15.17 -5.44
N HIS A 199 0.29 -14.34 -4.38
CA HIS A 199 -0.58 -14.54 -3.21
C HIS A 199 -0.54 -15.97 -2.63
N LEU A 200 0.67 -16.52 -2.52
CA LEU A 200 0.87 -17.88 -2.01
C LEU A 200 0.79 -17.91 -0.49
N ARG A 201 -0.20 -18.66 0.04
CA ARG A 201 -0.43 -18.81 1.47
C ARG A 201 -0.27 -20.27 1.90
N TRP A 202 0.67 -20.51 2.79
CA TRP A 202 1.12 -21.81 3.30
C TRP A 202 0.97 -21.93 4.83
N THR A 203 0.57 -20.84 5.50
CA THR A 203 0.07 -20.85 6.88
C THR A 203 -1.28 -21.55 6.96
N VAL A 204 -1.54 -22.30 8.02
CA VAL A 204 -2.78 -23.02 8.29
C VAL A 204 -3.60 -22.28 9.34
N ASP A 205 -4.64 -21.56 8.94
CA ASP A 205 -5.60 -20.92 9.84
C ASP A 205 -7.04 -21.40 9.62
N GLU A 206 -7.37 -21.80 8.39
CA GLU A 206 -8.69 -22.22 7.93
C GLU A 206 -8.67 -23.68 7.43
N PRO A 207 -9.83 -24.36 7.33
CA PRO A 207 -9.92 -25.70 6.77
C PRO A 207 -9.28 -25.84 5.37
N CYS A 208 -9.46 -24.85 4.50
CA CYS A 208 -8.88 -24.86 3.14
C CYS A 208 -7.35 -24.76 3.14
N ASP A 209 -6.76 -24.07 4.13
CA ASP A 209 -5.30 -24.05 4.29
C ASP A 209 -4.77 -25.45 4.67
N LEU A 210 -5.47 -26.14 5.57
CA LEU A 210 -5.10 -27.51 6.00
C LEU A 210 -5.23 -28.50 4.84
N GLU A 211 -6.25 -28.35 4.00
CA GLU A 211 -6.41 -29.15 2.77
C GLU A 211 -5.25 -28.92 1.80
N LEU A 212 -4.84 -27.67 1.57
CA LEU A 212 -3.67 -27.35 0.75
C LEU A 212 -2.40 -27.99 1.32
N ALA A 213 -2.16 -27.85 2.63
CA ALA A 213 -0.99 -28.46 3.28
C ALA A 213 -0.99 -29.99 3.09
N ARG A 214 -2.13 -30.66 3.35
CA ARG A 214 -2.28 -32.10 3.12
C ARG A 214 -2.02 -32.48 1.66
N ALA A 215 -2.56 -31.73 0.71
CA ALA A 215 -2.38 -32.00 -0.71
C ALA A 215 -0.90 -31.91 -1.13
N ILE A 216 -0.17 -30.90 -0.65
CA ILE A 216 1.26 -30.72 -0.91
C ILE A 216 2.06 -31.87 -0.29
N TYR A 217 1.79 -32.22 0.96
CA TYR A 217 2.48 -33.33 1.64
C TYR A 217 2.18 -34.69 1.01
N SER A 218 0.96 -34.95 0.56
CA SER A 218 0.64 -36.22 -0.11
C SER A 218 1.39 -36.37 -1.44
N ARG A 219 1.66 -35.26 -2.14
CA ARG A 219 2.34 -35.25 -3.45
C ARG A 219 3.87 -35.25 -3.34
N LEU A 220 4.42 -34.53 -2.37
CA LEU A 220 5.87 -34.32 -2.23
C LEU A 220 6.49 -35.11 -1.07
N GLY A 221 5.69 -35.49 -0.08
CA GLY A 221 6.12 -35.84 1.26
C GLY A 221 5.94 -37.31 1.65
N GLY A 222 5.87 -38.24 0.69
CA GLY A 222 5.83 -39.68 0.98
C GLY A 222 6.85 -40.05 2.06
N CYS A 223 6.35 -40.70 3.13
CA CYS A 223 7.02 -41.11 4.37
C CYS A 223 8.50 -40.69 4.51
N GLY A 224 8.75 -39.42 4.87
CA GLY A 224 10.06 -38.93 5.31
C GLY A 224 10.87 -38.10 4.30
N ALA A 225 10.42 -37.95 3.06
CA ALA A 225 11.11 -37.12 2.07
C ALA A 225 11.03 -35.62 2.42
N TYR A 226 12.18 -34.95 2.49
CA TYR A 226 12.24 -33.49 2.61
C TYR A 226 11.97 -32.80 1.27
N PHE A 227 11.23 -31.70 1.32
CA PHE A 227 11.06 -30.79 0.21
C PHE A 227 11.03 -29.35 0.72
N GLY A 228 11.64 -28.45 -0.05
CA GLY A 228 11.67 -27.01 0.23
C GLY A 228 10.82 -26.21 -0.77
N LEU A 229 10.92 -24.89 -0.66
CA LEU A 229 10.25 -23.85 -1.45
C LEU A 229 10.18 -24.20 -2.94
N HIS A 230 11.33 -24.48 -3.56
CA HIS A 230 11.42 -24.75 -4.99
C HIS A 230 10.57 -25.94 -5.47
N LYS A 231 10.51 -27.03 -4.69
CA LYS A 231 9.68 -28.20 -5.05
C LYS A 231 8.19 -27.90 -4.91
N ILE A 232 7.81 -27.10 -3.92
CA ILE A 232 6.42 -26.67 -3.73
C ILE A 232 6.00 -25.74 -4.88
N LEU A 233 6.82 -24.76 -5.24
CA LEU A 233 6.53 -23.87 -6.37
C LEU A 233 6.34 -24.66 -7.66
N LYS A 234 7.27 -25.57 -7.97
CA LYS A 234 7.15 -26.45 -9.14
C LYS A 234 5.85 -27.24 -9.14
N LEU A 235 5.42 -27.76 -7.98
CA LEU A 235 4.14 -28.44 -7.86
C LEU A 235 2.96 -27.50 -8.15
N LEU A 236 2.96 -26.31 -7.57
CA LEU A 236 1.88 -25.33 -7.77
C LEU A 236 1.82 -24.79 -9.21
N ASP A 237 2.96 -24.75 -9.90
CA ASP A 237 3.02 -24.41 -11.33
C ASP A 237 2.40 -25.54 -12.18
N THR A 238 2.59 -26.81 -11.80
CA THR A 238 1.97 -27.96 -12.48
C THR A 238 0.51 -28.19 -12.09
N GLU A 239 0.09 -27.80 -10.89
CA GLU A 239 -1.28 -27.94 -10.39
C GLU A 239 -1.83 -26.60 -9.82
N PRO A 240 -2.16 -25.61 -10.68
CA PRO A 240 -2.58 -24.27 -10.22
C PRO A 240 -3.91 -24.24 -9.45
N SER A 241 -4.70 -25.32 -9.49
CA SER A 241 -5.89 -25.48 -8.64
C SER A 241 -5.55 -25.49 -7.15
N LEU A 242 -4.40 -26.04 -6.75
CA LEU A 242 -3.97 -26.09 -5.35
C LEU A 242 -3.76 -24.68 -4.79
N ALA A 243 -3.08 -23.81 -5.53
CA ALA A 243 -2.83 -22.41 -5.12
C ALA A 243 -4.10 -21.55 -5.07
N ARG A 244 -5.25 -22.05 -5.54
CA ARG A 244 -6.54 -21.35 -5.48
C ARG A 244 -7.36 -21.66 -4.23
N LEU A 245 -7.04 -22.74 -3.50
CA LEU A 245 -7.84 -23.23 -2.36
C LEU A 245 -8.01 -22.17 -1.25
N ASN A 246 -6.97 -21.40 -0.98
CA ASN A 246 -6.95 -20.44 0.13
C ASN A 246 -6.63 -19.00 -0.29
N ARG A 247 -6.73 -18.68 -1.59
CA ARG A 247 -6.42 -17.34 -2.12
C ARG A 247 -7.23 -16.21 -1.48
N GLY A 248 -8.45 -16.51 -1.01
CA GLY A 248 -9.34 -15.53 -0.36
C GLY A 248 -9.04 -15.23 1.11
N VAL A 249 -8.07 -15.90 1.73
CA VAL A 249 -7.77 -15.73 3.16
C VAL A 249 -6.78 -14.58 3.36
N ILE A 250 -7.13 -13.61 4.21
CA ILE A 250 -6.30 -12.43 4.50
C ILE A 250 -5.11 -12.78 5.40
N ARG A 251 -3.91 -12.38 4.98
CA ARG A 251 -2.67 -12.48 5.77
C ARG A 251 -2.76 -11.63 7.04
N ASN A 252 -2.18 -12.11 8.14
CA ASN A 252 -2.17 -11.42 9.45
C ASN A 252 -3.56 -11.14 10.05
N HIS A 253 -4.61 -11.86 9.66
CA HIS A 253 -5.96 -11.65 10.21
C HIS A 253 -5.99 -11.68 11.74
N GLY A 254 -5.23 -12.56 12.40
CA GLY A 254 -5.17 -12.62 13.86
C GLY A 254 -4.64 -11.33 14.51
N TYR A 255 -3.68 -10.66 13.86
CA TYR A 255 -3.18 -9.35 14.29
C TYR A 255 -4.28 -8.29 14.19
N TYR A 256 -4.97 -8.20 13.06
CA TYR A 256 -6.05 -7.21 12.88
C TYR A 256 -7.24 -7.44 13.82
N THR A 257 -7.62 -8.70 14.09
CA THR A 257 -8.65 -9.02 15.09
C THR A 257 -8.20 -8.62 16.51
N SER A 258 -6.90 -8.72 16.84
CA SER A 258 -6.41 -8.26 18.14
C SER A 258 -6.55 -6.74 18.31
N LEU A 259 -6.36 -5.96 17.22
CA LEU A 259 -6.59 -4.52 17.23
C LEU A 259 -8.06 -4.17 17.55
N ALA A 260 -9.02 -5.00 17.14
CA ALA A 260 -10.44 -4.83 17.49
C ALA A 260 -10.69 -4.83 19.01
N ARG A 261 -9.84 -5.55 19.76
CA ARG A 261 -9.93 -5.72 21.22
C ARG A 261 -9.15 -4.69 22.01
N GLU A 262 -8.36 -3.85 21.35
CA GLU A 262 -7.66 -2.75 22.02
C GLU A 262 -8.65 -1.69 22.54
N ALA A 263 -8.22 -0.96 23.57
CA ALA A 263 -8.98 0.16 24.11
C ALA A 263 -9.18 1.27 23.05
N GLN A 264 -10.29 1.99 23.16
CA GLN A 264 -10.56 3.13 22.29
C GLN A 264 -9.43 4.15 22.36
N VAL A 265 -9.06 4.69 21.20
CA VAL A 265 -8.13 5.82 21.13
C VAL A 265 -8.87 7.06 21.64
N PRO A 266 -8.37 7.76 22.69
CA PRO A 266 -9.04 8.92 23.22
C PRO A 266 -9.08 10.06 22.20
N GLN A 267 -10.20 10.78 22.14
CA GLN A 267 -10.29 12.00 21.36
C GLN A 267 -9.40 13.10 21.97
N ARG A 268 -8.88 13.98 21.11
CA ARG A 268 -8.18 15.19 21.56
C ARG A 268 -9.04 16.41 21.24
N ARG A 269 -9.09 17.37 22.17
CA ARG A 269 -9.65 18.69 21.88
C ARG A 269 -8.74 19.38 20.85
N ARG A 270 -9.31 19.79 19.73
CA ARG A 270 -8.61 20.49 18.63
C ARG A 270 -9.23 21.87 18.48
N GLU A 271 -8.44 22.90 18.71
CA GLU A 271 -8.90 24.28 18.53
C GLU A 271 -8.83 24.66 17.06
N LEU A 272 -9.88 25.32 16.53
CA LEU A 272 -9.97 25.72 15.12
C LEU A 272 -10.18 27.23 14.97
N LYS A 273 -9.68 28.01 15.94
CA LYS A 273 -9.96 29.44 16.04
C LYS A 273 -9.39 30.18 14.82
N ARG A 274 -8.11 29.98 14.52
CA ARG A 274 -7.41 30.62 13.41
C ARG A 274 -7.92 30.10 12.06
N SER A 275 -8.23 28.80 11.96
CA SER A 275 -8.88 28.24 10.77
C SER A 275 -10.20 28.95 10.44
N ARG A 276 -11.03 29.24 11.45
CA ARG A 276 -12.30 29.98 11.29
C ARG A 276 -12.07 31.44 10.90
N GLU A 277 -11.12 32.12 11.53
CA GLU A 277 -10.76 33.51 11.21
C GLU A 277 -10.25 33.65 9.76
N LEU A 278 -9.39 32.73 9.31
CA LEU A 278 -8.90 32.72 7.93
C LEU A 278 -10.02 32.39 6.94
N ARG A 279 -10.95 31.50 7.30
CA ARG A 279 -12.09 31.16 6.43
C ARG A 279 -12.96 32.37 6.16
N GLN A 280 -13.29 33.16 7.18
CA GLN A 280 -14.08 34.39 7.02
C GLN A 280 -13.44 35.38 6.03
N LYS A 281 -12.10 35.45 6.02
CA LYS A 281 -11.36 36.25 5.02
C LYS A 281 -11.41 35.59 3.64
N ALA A 282 -11.15 34.29 3.55
CA ALA A 282 -11.13 33.55 2.30
C ALA A 282 -12.48 33.54 1.58
N GLU A 283 -13.60 33.47 2.31
CA GLU A 283 -14.97 33.52 1.73
C GLU A 283 -15.23 34.81 0.94
N ARG A 284 -14.49 35.89 1.23
CA ARG A 284 -14.59 37.17 0.51
C ARG A 284 -13.61 37.28 -0.66
N LEU A 285 -12.56 36.46 -0.68
CA LEU A 285 -11.41 36.62 -1.59
C LEU A 285 -11.28 35.48 -2.60
N ILE A 286 -11.72 34.28 -2.23
CA ILE A 286 -11.45 33.05 -2.96
C ILE A 286 -12.76 32.25 -3.06
N PRO A 287 -13.28 32.03 -4.28
CA PRO A 287 -14.41 31.14 -4.49
C PRO A 287 -14.19 29.78 -3.82
N SER A 288 -15.18 29.29 -3.08
CA SER A 288 -15.09 28.03 -2.32
C SER A 288 -13.97 27.97 -1.26
N CYS A 289 -13.35 29.10 -0.90
CA CYS A 289 -12.21 29.18 0.02
C CYS A 289 -10.97 28.36 -0.40
N SER A 290 -10.86 27.96 -1.67
CA SER A 290 -9.77 27.11 -2.15
C SER A 290 -9.54 27.32 -3.64
N GLN A 291 -8.28 27.17 -4.06
CA GLN A 291 -7.88 27.14 -5.48
C GLN A 291 -8.16 25.77 -6.14
N THR A 292 -8.63 24.79 -5.37
CA THR A 292 -8.93 23.43 -5.85
C THR A 292 -10.18 22.89 -5.17
N PHE A 293 -11.20 22.49 -5.94
CA PHE A 293 -12.47 22.01 -5.37
C PHE A 293 -12.31 20.82 -4.43
N SER A 294 -11.47 19.85 -4.78
CA SER A 294 -11.22 18.67 -3.93
C SER A 294 -10.42 18.97 -2.66
N LYS A 295 -9.95 20.22 -2.48
CA LYS A 295 -9.32 20.73 -1.24
C LYS A 295 -10.19 21.75 -0.53
N ALA A 296 -11.39 22.03 -1.04
CA ALA A 296 -12.30 23.01 -0.45
C ALA A 296 -12.85 22.50 0.90
N PRO A 297 -13.24 23.39 1.83
CA PRO A 297 -13.78 23.00 3.13
C PRO A 297 -14.96 22.04 3.03
N ALA A 298 -15.76 22.15 1.96
CA ALA A 298 -16.92 21.30 1.72
C ALA A 298 -16.59 19.82 1.47
N GLN A 299 -15.31 19.45 1.31
CA GLN A 299 -14.88 18.06 1.16
C GLN A 299 -14.71 17.32 2.49
N PHE A 300 -14.77 18.07 3.60
CA PHE A 300 -14.65 17.55 4.96
C PHE A 300 -15.87 17.97 5.80
N VAL A 301 -16.04 17.39 6.99
CA VAL A 301 -17.07 17.81 7.96
C VAL A 301 -16.87 19.25 8.42
N ASP A 302 -17.78 20.13 8.02
CA ASP A 302 -17.73 21.56 8.33
C ASP A 302 -17.95 21.79 9.83
N GLY A 303 -17.03 22.49 10.49
CA GLY A 303 -17.06 22.79 11.92
C GLY A 303 -16.15 21.89 12.76
N VAL A 304 -15.77 20.73 12.21
CA VAL A 304 -14.88 19.74 12.83
C VAL A 304 -13.50 19.70 12.16
N ALA A 305 -13.46 19.79 10.82
CA ALA A 305 -12.22 19.74 10.08
C ALA A 305 -11.48 21.10 10.09
N PRO A 306 -10.14 21.11 10.13
CA PRO A 306 -9.39 22.32 9.85
C PRO A 306 -9.58 22.75 8.40
N VAL A 307 -9.57 24.07 8.18
CA VAL A 307 -9.75 24.63 6.84
C VAL A 307 -8.40 24.91 6.16
N PHE A 308 -7.37 25.25 6.94
CA PHE A 308 -6.06 25.65 6.43
C PHE A 308 -4.95 24.85 7.08
N LEU A 309 -4.07 24.29 6.26
CA LEU A 309 -2.79 23.73 6.69
C LEU A 309 -1.71 24.80 6.70
N ALA A 310 -0.78 24.70 7.66
CA ALA A 310 0.35 25.62 7.79
C ALA A 310 1.69 25.01 7.34
N ARG A 311 1.89 23.71 7.61
CA ARG A 311 3.14 23.01 7.24
C ARG A 311 2.92 21.50 7.13
N GLY A 312 3.86 20.82 6.47
CA GLY A 312 3.93 19.36 6.40
C GLY A 312 5.36 18.86 6.54
N GLN A 313 5.53 17.64 7.06
CA GLN A 313 6.80 16.94 7.18
C GLN A 313 6.55 15.43 7.16
N GLY A 314 7.20 14.71 6.24
CA GLY A 314 6.98 13.27 6.07
C GLY A 314 5.53 12.94 5.74
N SER A 315 4.92 12.04 6.51
CA SER A 315 3.50 11.65 6.43
C SER A 315 2.55 12.57 7.20
N ARG A 316 3.04 13.68 7.76
CA ARG A 316 2.29 14.51 8.73
C ARG A 316 2.11 15.94 8.27
N VAL A 317 0.99 16.54 8.69
CA VAL A 317 0.65 17.94 8.46
C VAL A 317 0.15 18.59 9.75
N TRP A 318 0.33 19.91 9.82
CA TRP A 318 -0.18 20.74 10.92
C TRP A 318 -1.07 21.82 10.35
N ASP A 319 -2.23 22.00 10.97
CA ASP A 319 -3.11 23.13 10.64
C ASP A 319 -2.56 24.46 11.18
N VAL A 320 -3.23 25.56 10.82
CA VAL A 320 -2.86 26.91 11.28
C VAL A 320 -3.04 27.11 12.78
N ASP A 321 -3.79 26.24 13.45
CA ASP A 321 -4.01 26.21 14.89
C ASP A 321 -2.98 25.33 15.63
N GLY A 322 -2.10 24.64 14.90
CA GLY A 322 -1.05 23.78 15.44
C GLY A 322 -1.47 22.33 15.67
N ASN A 323 -2.68 21.93 15.28
CA ASN A 323 -3.13 20.55 15.41
C ASN A 323 -2.42 19.65 14.38
N GLU A 324 -1.89 18.52 14.84
CA GLU A 324 -1.16 17.56 14.01
C GLU A 324 -2.07 16.44 13.49
N TYR A 325 -1.82 16.04 12.24
CA TYR A 325 -2.51 14.93 11.57
C TYR A 325 -1.54 14.06 10.76
N ILE A 326 -1.79 12.75 10.73
CA ILE A 326 -1.30 11.87 9.65
C ILE A 326 -2.14 12.19 8.40
N ASP A 327 -1.48 12.51 7.29
CA ASP A 327 -2.09 12.98 6.05
C ASP A 327 -2.27 11.81 5.06
N PHE A 328 -3.51 11.42 4.81
CA PHE A 328 -3.83 10.44 3.77
C PHE A 328 -4.26 11.04 2.42
N PRO A 329 -4.86 12.25 2.37
CA PRO A 329 -5.04 12.94 1.09
C PRO A 329 -3.72 13.16 0.34
N MET A 330 -2.62 13.45 1.05
CA MET A 330 -1.28 13.73 0.49
C MET A 330 -1.36 14.68 -0.70
N ALA A 331 -2.07 15.79 -0.50
CA ALA A 331 -2.36 16.82 -1.50
C ALA A 331 -3.02 16.33 -2.81
N LEU A 332 -3.82 15.25 -2.74
CA LEU A 332 -4.44 14.53 -3.87
C LEU A 332 -3.46 13.63 -4.65
N GLY A 333 -2.42 13.13 -3.98
CA GLY A 333 -1.48 12.14 -4.51
C GLY A 333 -0.12 12.62 -5.04
N PRO A 334 0.25 13.89 -5.21
CA PRO A 334 1.59 14.24 -5.71
C PRO A 334 2.71 13.98 -4.71
N ILE A 335 2.42 13.95 -3.41
CA ILE A 335 3.45 13.82 -2.37
C ILE A 335 3.77 12.34 -2.15
N ILE A 336 4.57 11.74 -3.04
CA ILE A 336 4.88 10.31 -3.02
C ILE A 336 5.98 9.92 -2.03
N LEU A 337 6.93 10.80 -1.73
CA LEU A 337 7.99 10.54 -0.75
C LEU A 337 7.63 11.02 0.66
N GLY A 338 6.79 12.06 0.73
CA GLY A 338 6.44 12.78 1.96
C GLY A 338 6.72 14.28 1.84
N HIS A 339 6.08 15.05 2.71
CA HIS A 339 6.22 16.50 2.75
C HIS A 339 7.62 16.91 3.19
N GLY A 340 8.22 17.92 2.53
CA GLY A 340 9.54 18.44 2.89
C GLY A 340 10.65 17.38 2.85
N TYR A 341 10.55 16.41 1.93
CA TYR A 341 11.48 15.29 1.86
C TYR A 341 12.91 15.80 1.62
N PRO A 342 13.92 15.39 2.44
CA PRO A 342 15.24 16.05 2.44
C PRO A 342 15.94 16.05 1.10
N ALA A 343 16.02 14.91 0.40
CA ALA A 343 16.74 14.81 -0.88
C ALA A 343 16.16 15.75 -1.95
N VAL A 344 14.83 15.79 -2.08
CA VAL A 344 14.12 16.69 -3.00
C VAL A 344 14.31 18.15 -2.59
N THR A 345 14.18 18.44 -1.30
CA THR A 345 14.31 19.80 -0.77
C THR A 345 15.72 20.36 -1.01
N GLU A 346 16.76 19.57 -0.76
CA GLU A 346 18.14 20.00 -0.98
C GLU A 346 18.49 20.12 -2.47
N ALA A 347 17.97 19.24 -3.34
CA ALA A 347 18.12 19.38 -4.78
C ALA A 347 17.55 20.72 -5.30
N VAL A 348 16.36 21.08 -4.84
CA VAL A 348 15.70 22.34 -5.19
C VAL A 348 16.44 23.55 -4.62
N LYS A 349 16.83 23.52 -3.35
CA LYS A 349 17.62 24.61 -2.73
C LYS A 349 18.94 24.83 -3.46
N ARG A 350 19.60 23.75 -3.89
CA ARG A 350 20.83 23.84 -4.69
C ARG A 350 20.56 24.51 -6.04
N GLN A 351 19.52 24.07 -6.75
CA GLN A 351 19.16 24.65 -8.05
C GLN A 351 18.81 26.13 -7.95
N MET A 352 18.07 26.54 -6.91
CA MET A 352 17.65 27.92 -6.69
C MET A 352 18.81 28.93 -6.66
N LYS A 353 20.03 28.50 -6.29
CA LYS A 353 21.23 29.36 -6.31
C LYS A 353 21.69 29.75 -7.72
N TYR A 354 21.33 28.95 -8.72
CA TYR A 354 21.73 29.15 -10.12
C TYR A 354 20.66 29.82 -10.96
N GLY A 355 19.42 29.89 -10.45
CA GLY A 355 18.26 30.46 -11.13
C GLY A 355 17.12 29.47 -11.26
N THR A 356 15.98 29.95 -11.75
CA THR A 356 14.70 29.21 -11.77
C THR A 356 14.21 29.01 -13.20
N THR A 357 14.06 30.09 -13.95
CA THR A 357 13.63 30.10 -15.36
C THR A 357 14.63 30.88 -16.18
N PHE A 358 14.98 30.38 -17.36
CA PHE A 358 16.03 30.95 -18.22
C PHE A 358 15.49 31.26 -19.63
N SER A 359 16.23 32.08 -20.37
CA SER A 359 15.91 32.40 -21.77
C SER A 359 16.35 31.31 -22.76
N LEU A 360 17.14 30.33 -22.31
CA LEU A 360 17.61 29.19 -23.08
C LEU A 360 17.33 27.90 -22.30
N PRO A 361 17.23 26.73 -22.97
CA PRO A 361 17.05 25.45 -22.30
C PRO A 361 18.16 25.14 -21.30
N HIS A 362 17.81 24.43 -20.22
CA HIS A 362 18.74 24.05 -19.16
C HIS A 362 19.06 22.55 -19.23
N PRO A 363 20.29 22.09 -18.90
CA PRO A 363 20.66 20.67 -18.95
C PRO A 363 19.74 19.71 -18.18
N LEU A 364 19.12 20.18 -17.09
CA LEU A 364 18.11 19.41 -16.34
C LEU A 364 16.94 18.90 -17.20
N GLU A 365 16.60 19.58 -18.30
CA GLU A 365 15.58 19.09 -19.23
C GLU A 365 15.98 17.75 -19.84
N ILE A 366 17.25 17.61 -20.22
CA ILE A 366 17.82 16.37 -20.77
C ILE A 366 17.89 15.31 -19.67
N GLU A 367 18.46 15.65 -18.51
CA GLU A 367 18.66 14.70 -17.41
C GLU A 367 17.35 14.08 -16.89
N VAL A 368 16.26 14.86 -16.86
CA VAL A 368 14.94 14.32 -16.48
C VAL A 368 14.33 13.55 -17.63
N ALA A 369 14.51 13.97 -18.89
CA ALA A 369 14.00 13.23 -20.05
C ALA A 369 14.62 11.83 -20.14
N GLU A 370 15.93 11.70 -19.92
CA GLU A 370 16.65 10.42 -19.88
C GLU A 370 16.08 9.46 -18.83
N LEU A 371 15.72 9.96 -17.64
CA LEU A 371 15.07 9.14 -16.62
C LEU A 371 13.69 8.66 -17.07
N LEU A 372 12.91 9.53 -17.74
CA LEU A 372 11.58 9.14 -18.21
C LEU A 372 11.64 8.10 -19.32
N THR A 373 12.59 8.22 -20.27
CA THR A 373 12.78 7.23 -21.34
C THR A 373 13.38 5.93 -20.83
N GLN A 374 14.14 5.96 -19.73
CA GLN A 374 14.61 4.76 -19.05
C GLN A 374 13.48 3.96 -18.41
N PHE A 375 12.54 4.61 -17.71
CA PHE A 375 11.53 3.90 -16.90
C PHE A 375 10.20 3.67 -17.60
N ILE A 376 9.75 4.58 -18.46
CA ILE A 376 8.38 4.55 -19.00
C ILE A 376 8.35 3.77 -20.33
N PRO A 377 7.67 2.62 -20.43
CA PRO A 377 7.78 1.73 -21.59
C PRO A 377 7.47 2.36 -22.96
N CYS A 378 6.52 3.27 -23.07
CA CYS A 378 6.20 3.94 -24.34
C CYS A 378 7.09 5.15 -24.67
N ALA A 379 8.01 5.54 -23.79
CA ALA A 379 8.73 6.80 -23.88
C ALA A 379 10.04 6.69 -24.67
N GLU A 380 10.08 7.26 -25.87
CA GLU A 380 11.33 7.53 -26.61
C GLU A 380 11.69 9.02 -26.57
N MET A 381 10.68 9.89 -26.51
CA MET A 381 10.83 11.34 -26.37
C MET A 381 9.88 11.90 -25.31
N VAL A 382 10.20 13.10 -24.82
CA VAL A 382 9.53 13.75 -23.69
C VAL A 382 9.21 15.21 -24.03
N ARG A 383 8.03 15.67 -23.64
CA ARG A 383 7.67 17.09 -23.63
C ARG A 383 7.08 17.50 -22.29
N PHE A 384 7.68 18.47 -21.62
CA PHE A 384 7.26 18.91 -20.28
C PHE A 384 6.09 19.91 -20.29
N GLY A 385 5.22 19.79 -19.29
CA GLY A 385 4.19 20.75 -18.91
C GLY A 385 4.23 21.03 -17.40
N LYS A 386 3.20 21.70 -16.86
CA LYS A 386 3.13 22.02 -15.42
C LYS A 386 2.02 21.32 -14.66
N ASN A 387 0.93 21.02 -15.34
CA ASN A 387 -0.21 20.31 -14.77
C ASN A 387 -0.51 19.08 -15.62
N GLY A 388 -1.04 18.01 -15.02
CA GLY A 388 -1.48 16.85 -15.78
C GLY A 388 -2.52 17.21 -16.85
N SER A 389 -3.35 18.21 -16.56
CA SER A 389 -4.31 18.78 -17.52
C SER A 389 -3.62 19.37 -18.76
N ASP A 390 -2.44 19.98 -18.60
CA ASP A 390 -1.67 20.51 -19.73
C ASP A 390 -1.24 19.34 -20.62
N ALA A 391 -0.65 18.30 -20.01
CA ALA A 391 -0.24 17.10 -20.71
C ALA A 391 -1.40 16.48 -21.50
N THR A 392 -2.52 16.17 -20.87
CA THR A 392 -3.67 15.54 -21.55
C THR A 392 -4.21 16.39 -22.72
N SER A 393 -4.24 17.71 -22.56
CA SER A 393 -4.65 18.63 -23.62
C SER A 393 -3.65 18.68 -24.78
N GLY A 394 -2.35 18.62 -24.49
CA GLY A 394 -1.28 18.48 -25.48
C GLY A 394 -1.42 17.20 -26.29
N THR A 395 -1.65 16.07 -25.62
CA THR A 395 -1.82 14.75 -26.26
C THR A 395 -3.07 14.67 -27.11
N VAL A 396 -4.19 15.28 -26.68
CA VAL A 396 -5.40 15.39 -27.52
C VAL A 396 -5.13 16.23 -28.77
N ARG A 397 -4.38 17.33 -28.67
CA ARG A 397 -4.00 18.14 -29.83
C ARG A 397 -3.11 17.35 -30.80
N LEU A 398 -2.11 16.64 -30.28
CA LEU A 398 -1.23 15.78 -31.05
C LEU A 398 -2.02 14.70 -31.79
N ALA A 399 -2.90 13.98 -31.09
CA ALA A 399 -3.69 12.92 -31.69
C ALA A 399 -4.54 13.40 -32.87
N ARG A 400 -5.15 14.58 -32.74
CA ARG A 400 -5.93 15.19 -33.83
C ARG A 400 -5.05 15.57 -35.02
N ALA A 401 -3.89 16.17 -34.76
CA ALA A 401 -2.95 16.56 -35.80
C ALA A 401 -2.39 15.33 -36.54
N TYR A 402 -2.02 14.28 -35.81
CA TYR A 402 -1.47 13.05 -36.38
C TYR A 402 -2.49 12.28 -37.22
N THR A 403 -3.72 12.12 -36.70
CA THR A 403 -4.74 11.31 -37.38
C THR A 403 -5.57 12.08 -38.42
N GLY A 404 -5.58 13.42 -38.35
CA GLY A 404 -6.50 14.27 -39.11
C GLY A 404 -7.97 14.13 -38.71
N ARG A 405 -8.24 13.60 -37.50
CA ARG A 405 -9.58 13.29 -36.99
C ARG A 405 -9.92 14.16 -35.79
N ASP A 406 -11.20 14.37 -35.52
CA ASP A 406 -11.65 15.32 -34.49
C ASP A 406 -12.05 14.69 -33.15
N LEU A 407 -12.68 13.51 -33.18
CA LEU A 407 -13.37 12.96 -32.01
C LEU A 407 -12.40 12.30 -31.04
N ILE A 408 -12.67 12.48 -29.75
CA ILE A 408 -11.95 11.81 -28.66
C ILE A 408 -12.94 10.92 -27.92
N ALA A 409 -12.61 9.64 -27.75
CA ALA A 409 -13.31 8.79 -26.80
C ALA A 409 -12.58 8.84 -25.45
N CYS A 410 -13.29 9.07 -24.35
CA CYS A 410 -12.64 9.17 -23.03
C CYS A 410 -13.33 8.41 -21.91
N CYS A 411 -12.52 7.96 -20.95
CA CYS A 411 -12.97 7.31 -19.71
C CYS A 411 -12.11 7.74 -18.51
N GLY A 412 -12.73 8.33 -17.48
CA GLY A 412 -12.03 8.83 -16.29
C GLY A 412 -12.05 10.35 -16.17
N TYR A 413 -11.10 10.92 -15.43
CA TYR A 413 -10.90 12.35 -15.22
C TYR A 413 -9.56 12.85 -15.79
N HIS A 414 -9.63 13.77 -16.76
CA HIS A 414 -8.46 14.20 -17.54
C HIS A 414 -8.15 15.70 -17.45
N GLY A 415 -8.61 16.37 -16.38
CA GLY A 415 -8.35 17.78 -16.14
C GLY A 415 -9.59 18.66 -16.26
N TRP A 416 -9.38 19.96 -16.51
CA TRP A 416 -10.45 20.96 -16.49
C TRP A 416 -10.64 21.67 -17.83
N GLN A 417 -9.81 21.40 -18.85
CA GLN A 417 -9.95 22.07 -20.13
C GLN A 417 -11.22 21.65 -20.87
N ASP A 418 -11.68 22.54 -21.73
CA ASP A 418 -12.93 22.47 -22.49
C ASP A 418 -13.17 21.12 -23.18
N TRP A 419 -12.12 20.51 -23.76
CA TRP A 419 -12.23 19.24 -24.46
C TRP A 419 -12.76 18.10 -23.55
N TYR A 420 -12.44 18.12 -22.26
CA TYR A 420 -12.86 17.10 -21.31
C TYR A 420 -14.01 17.60 -20.42
N ILE A 421 -13.87 18.78 -19.80
CA ILE A 421 -14.81 19.24 -18.77
C ILE A 421 -16.23 19.45 -19.33
N GLY A 422 -16.32 19.69 -20.64
CA GLY A 422 -17.56 19.74 -21.42
C GLY A 422 -18.46 18.52 -21.23
N THR A 423 -17.88 17.37 -20.89
CA THR A 423 -18.56 16.07 -20.71
C THR A 423 -19.04 15.81 -19.26
N THR A 424 -18.92 16.79 -18.38
CA THR A 424 -19.24 16.69 -16.95
C THR A 424 -20.39 17.61 -16.55
N THR A 425 -20.91 17.46 -15.33
CA THR A 425 -21.94 18.36 -14.78
C THR A 425 -21.45 19.79 -14.48
N ARG A 426 -20.15 20.06 -14.65
CA ARG A 426 -19.53 21.38 -14.46
C ARG A 426 -18.99 21.96 -15.77
N ASN A 427 -19.80 21.90 -16.83
CA ASN A 427 -19.43 22.29 -18.19
C ASN A 427 -19.84 23.72 -18.60
N ARG A 428 -20.36 24.54 -17.68
CA ARG A 428 -20.77 25.92 -18.00
C ARG A 428 -19.59 26.73 -18.57
N GLY A 429 -19.79 27.34 -19.73
CA GLY A 429 -18.77 28.11 -20.45
C GLY A 429 -18.14 27.36 -21.63
N VAL A 430 -18.32 26.03 -21.73
CA VAL A 430 -17.83 25.24 -22.86
C VAL A 430 -18.86 25.26 -24.00
N PRO A 431 -18.50 25.71 -25.22
CA PRO A 431 -19.42 25.70 -26.36
C PRO A 431 -19.89 24.29 -26.73
N GLU A 432 -21.15 24.13 -27.12
CA GLU A 432 -21.72 22.84 -27.52
C GLU A 432 -20.93 22.19 -28.67
N ALA A 433 -20.41 22.99 -29.61
CA ALA A 433 -19.56 22.51 -30.69
C ALA A 433 -18.29 21.81 -30.18
N VAL A 434 -17.70 22.26 -29.06
CA VAL A 434 -16.55 21.61 -28.42
C VAL A 434 -16.99 20.37 -27.64
N GLN A 435 -18.14 20.43 -26.96
CA GLN A 435 -18.68 19.29 -26.21
C GLN A 435 -18.94 18.08 -27.12
N ARG A 436 -19.43 18.31 -28.35
CA ARG A 436 -19.69 17.26 -29.34
C ARG A 436 -18.42 16.55 -29.86
N LEU A 437 -17.23 17.07 -29.57
CA LEU A 437 -15.96 16.46 -30.00
C LEU A 437 -15.46 15.36 -29.05
N THR A 438 -16.18 15.09 -27.96
CA THR A 438 -15.75 14.11 -26.96
C THR A 438 -16.89 13.16 -26.60
N CYS A 439 -16.65 11.87 -26.75
CA CYS A 439 -17.59 10.79 -26.42
C CYS A 439 -17.12 10.05 -25.17
N ARG A 440 -18.01 9.82 -24.20
CA ARG A 440 -17.69 9.05 -22.99
C ARG A 440 -18.08 7.59 -23.11
N PHE A 441 -17.27 6.71 -22.56
CA PHE A 441 -17.60 5.30 -22.36
C PHE A 441 -17.32 4.89 -20.91
N GLU A 442 -17.91 3.77 -20.49
CA GLU A 442 -17.77 3.24 -19.14
C GLU A 442 -16.50 2.38 -19.01
N TYR A 443 -15.80 2.52 -17.90
CA TYR A 443 -14.63 1.71 -17.58
C TYR A 443 -15.02 0.25 -17.44
N ASN A 444 -14.16 -0.69 -17.84
CA ASN A 444 -14.48 -2.13 -17.89
C ASN A 444 -15.65 -2.52 -18.82
N SER A 445 -16.09 -1.63 -19.72
CA SER A 445 -17.14 -1.92 -20.72
C SER A 445 -16.62 -1.66 -22.14
N ILE A 446 -16.12 -2.71 -22.79
CA ILE A 446 -15.58 -2.59 -24.15
C ILE A 446 -16.66 -2.26 -25.19
N SER A 447 -17.88 -2.76 -25.00
CA SER A 447 -19.01 -2.57 -25.92
C SER A 447 -19.40 -1.09 -26.09
N GLY A 448 -19.28 -0.30 -25.02
CA GLY A 448 -19.49 1.14 -25.07
C GLY A 448 -18.49 1.84 -26.00
N LEU A 449 -17.24 1.41 -25.98
CA LEU A 449 -16.20 1.95 -26.87
C LEU A 449 -16.38 1.46 -28.31
N GLU A 450 -16.70 0.18 -28.51
CA GLU A 450 -17.01 -0.37 -29.84
C GLU A 450 -18.16 0.38 -30.52
N LYS A 451 -19.20 0.73 -29.75
CA LYS A 451 -20.31 1.54 -30.23
C LYS A 451 -19.86 2.92 -30.72
N ILE A 452 -18.98 3.60 -29.98
CA ILE A 452 -18.45 4.91 -30.39
C ILE A 452 -17.76 4.82 -31.75
N PHE A 453 -16.92 3.81 -31.95
CA PHE A 453 -16.24 3.60 -33.25
C PHE A 453 -17.22 3.26 -34.37
N ALA A 454 -18.19 2.38 -34.11
CA ALA A 454 -19.21 1.98 -35.09
C ALA A 454 -20.07 3.17 -35.56
N GLU A 455 -20.42 4.09 -34.65
CA GLU A 455 -21.20 5.29 -34.97
C GLU A 455 -20.35 6.41 -35.62
N ASN A 456 -19.02 6.33 -35.50
CA ASN A 456 -18.09 7.37 -35.94
C ASN A 456 -16.90 6.80 -36.76
N PRO A 457 -17.15 6.06 -37.84
CA PRO A 457 -16.11 5.37 -38.60
C PRO A 457 -15.09 6.38 -39.15
N GLY A 458 -13.81 6.14 -38.86
CA GLY A 458 -12.70 7.00 -39.31
C GLY A 458 -12.65 8.40 -38.71
N LYS A 459 -13.47 8.72 -37.69
CA LYS A 459 -13.54 10.07 -37.08
C LYS A 459 -12.94 10.17 -35.68
N VAL A 460 -12.63 9.05 -35.05
CA VAL A 460 -12.02 9.01 -33.71
C VAL A 460 -10.50 9.12 -33.83
N ALA A 461 -9.95 10.20 -33.29
CA ALA A 461 -8.51 10.47 -33.25
C ALA A 461 -7.80 9.65 -32.17
N ALA A 462 -8.39 9.58 -30.97
CA ALA A 462 -7.80 8.86 -29.86
C ALA A 462 -8.84 8.35 -28.87
N VAL A 463 -8.43 7.33 -28.12
CA VAL A 463 -9.03 6.87 -26.88
C VAL A 463 -8.11 7.25 -25.74
N ILE A 464 -8.60 8.06 -24.80
CA ILE A 464 -7.86 8.44 -23.59
C ILE A 464 -8.54 7.87 -22.34
N LEU A 465 -7.77 7.21 -21.48
CA LEU A 465 -8.29 6.70 -20.21
C LEU A 465 -7.26 6.68 -19.09
N GLU A 466 -7.74 6.74 -17.84
CA GLU A 466 -6.96 6.33 -16.68
C GLU A 466 -6.84 4.80 -16.70
N PRO A 467 -5.64 4.19 -16.74
CA PRO A 467 -5.50 2.73 -16.84
C PRO A 467 -5.98 1.96 -15.61
N VAL A 468 -6.08 2.65 -14.48
CA VAL A 468 -6.73 2.21 -13.26
C VAL A 468 -7.02 3.43 -12.41
N SER A 469 -8.23 3.52 -11.86
CA SER A 469 -8.59 4.55 -10.88
C SER A 469 -8.69 3.93 -9.48
N ILE A 470 -9.83 3.32 -9.18
CA ILE A 470 -10.08 2.49 -7.99
C ILE A 470 -10.39 1.06 -8.40
N GLU A 471 -11.15 0.88 -9.48
CA GLU A 471 -11.45 -0.44 -10.02
C GLU A 471 -10.33 -0.89 -10.98
N GLU A 472 -9.82 -2.10 -10.77
CA GLU A 472 -8.84 -2.72 -11.65
C GLU A 472 -9.48 -3.12 -12.99
N PRO A 473 -8.70 -3.15 -14.10
CA PRO A 473 -9.20 -3.65 -15.38
C PRO A 473 -9.58 -5.14 -15.26
N ARG A 474 -10.72 -5.53 -15.82
CA ARG A 474 -11.25 -6.90 -15.76
C ARG A 474 -11.28 -7.53 -17.15
N GLY A 475 -11.08 -8.84 -17.20
CA GLY A 475 -11.32 -9.64 -18.42
C GLY A 475 -10.52 -9.19 -19.65
N GLY A 476 -9.29 -8.69 -19.47
CA GLY A 476 -8.47 -8.20 -20.59
C GLY A 476 -8.94 -6.87 -21.19
N PHE A 477 -9.57 -6.01 -20.38
CA PHE A 477 -10.15 -4.75 -20.84
C PHE A 477 -9.12 -3.82 -21.50
N LEU A 478 -7.93 -3.63 -20.91
CA LEU A 478 -6.92 -2.72 -21.47
C LEU A 478 -6.36 -3.24 -22.79
N GLU A 479 -6.14 -4.55 -22.88
CA GLU A 479 -5.73 -5.27 -24.08
C GLU A 479 -6.79 -5.09 -25.19
N SER A 480 -8.07 -5.25 -24.83
CA SER A 480 -9.18 -5.07 -25.77
C SER A 480 -9.25 -3.63 -26.30
N VAL A 481 -9.02 -2.62 -25.45
CA VAL A 481 -8.96 -1.21 -25.86
C VAL A 481 -7.75 -0.96 -26.77
N ARG A 482 -6.58 -1.55 -26.46
CA ARG A 482 -5.38 -1.46 -27.31
C ARG A 482 -5.59 -2.09 -28.68
N ASP A 483 -6.22 -3.25 -28.75
CA ASP A 483 -6.50 -3.94 -30.02
C ASP A 483 -7.52 -3.16 -30.86
N LEU A 484 -8.58 -2.65 -30.23
CA LEU A 484 -9.59 -1.84 -30.89
C LEU A 484 -9.00 -0.54 -31.45
N THR A 485 -8.24 0.21 -30.66
CA THR A 485 -7.58 1.45 -31.14
C THR A 485 -6.69 1.21 -32.33
N ARG A 486 -5.87 0.15 -32.30
CA ARG A 486 -5.00 -0.22 -33.42
C ARG A 486 -5.79 -0.59 -34.67
N ARG A 487 -6.86 -1.39 -34.53
CA ARG A 487 -7.72 -1.79 -35.65
C ARG A 487 -8.39 -0.60 -36.33
N GLU A 488 -8.84 0.38 -35.54
CA GLU A 488 -9.57 1.55 -36.04
C GLU A 488 -8.65 2.73 -36.43
N GLY A 489 -7.33 2.58 -36.23
CA GLY A 489 -6.33 3.61 -36.52
C GLY A 489 -6.46 4.87 -35.63
N ALA A 490 -6.94 4.71 -34.40
CA ALA A 490 -6.94 5.75 -33.38
C ALA A 490 -5.78 5.54 -32.40
N LEU A 491 -5.28 6.62 -31.80
CA LEU A 491 -4.24 6.51 -30.78
C LEU A 491 -4.81 6.06 -29.44
N LEU A 492 -4.09 5.20 -28.72
CA LEU A 492 -4.32 4.89 -27.31
C LEU A 492 -3.48 5.82 -26.44
N ILE A 493 -4.14 6.57 -25.55
CA ILE A 493 -3.49 7.46 -24.59
C ILE A 493 -3.79 6.97 -23.18
N PHE A 494 -2.75 6.69 -22.40
CA PHE A 494 -2.90 6.48 -20.97
C PHE A 494 -2.70 7.79 -20.21
N ASP A 495 -3.72 8.19 -19.45
CA ASP A 495 -3.59 9.22 -18.43
C ASP A 495 -2.99 8.58 -17.17
N GLU A 496 -1.67 8.64 -17.09
CA GLU A 496 -0.87 8.10 -15.99
C GLU A 496 -0.49 9.18 -14.96
N VAL A 497 -1.21 10.30 -14.91
CA VAL A 497 -0.92 11.40 -13.98
C VAL A 497 -1.06 10.93 -12.53
N VAL A 498 -1.87 9.90 -12.24
CA VAL A 498 -1.97 9.28 -10.90
C VAL A 498 -1.14 8.01 -10.76
N THR A 499 -1.15 7.16 -11.79
CA THR A 499 -0.60 5.79 -11.74
C THR A 499 0.90 5.75 -11.99
N GLY A 500 1.43 6.66 -12.82
CA GLY A 500 2.85 6.78 -13.11
C GLY A 500 3.67 6.97 -11.84
N PHE A 501 4.78 6.23 -11.73
CA PHE A 501 5.67 6.20 -10.57
C PHE A 501 5.06 5.73 -9.24
N ARG A 502 3.77 5.35 -9.21
CA ARG A 502 3.05 5.00 -7.98
C ARG A 502 2.80 3.51 -7.83
N ILE A 503 2.30 2.86 -8.87
CA ILE A 503 1.98 1.42 -8.83
C ILE A 503 3.12 0.56 -9.36
N ALA A 504 3.92 1.10 -10.27
CA ALA A 504 5.21 0.63 -10.76
C ALA A 504 6.06 1.85 -11.15
N LEU A 505 7.38 1.70 -11.33
CA LEU A 505 8.22 2.81 -11.78
C LEU A 505 7.81 3.29 -13.17
N GLY A 506 7.60 2.34 -14.10
CA GLY A 506 7.07 2.54 -15.44
C GLY A 506 5.56 2.78 -15.52
N GLY A 507 4.86 2.87 -14.38
CA GLY A 507 3.42 3.10 -14.32
C GLY A 507 2.55 1.88 -14.62
N ALA A 508 1.28 2.14 -14.92
CA ALA A 508 0.28 1.13 -15.22
C ALA A 508 0.60 0.32 -16.46
N GLN A 509 1.23 0.92 -17.47
CA GLN A 509 1.66 0.21 -18.66
C GLN A 509 2.70 -0.89 -18.35
N GLU A 510 3.61 -0.66 -17.39
CA GLU A 510 4.51 -1.71 -16.89
C GLU A 510 3.72 -2.74 -16.07
N TYR A 511 2.90 -2.28 -15.12
CA TYR A 511 2.19 -3.16 -14.20
C TYR A 511 1.20 -4.11 -14.89
N TYR A 512 0.46 -3.64 -15.89
CA TYR A 512 -0.52 -4.43 -16.64
C TYR A 512 0.04 -5.01 -17.94
N GLY A 513 1.25 -4.65 -18.36
CA GLY A 513 1.84 -5.14 -19.60
C GLY A 513 1.14 -4.64 -20.88
N VAL A 514 0.50 -3.47 -20.84
CA VAL A 514 -0.17 -2.85 -22.00
C VAL A 514 0.44 -1.48 -22.30
N THR A 515 1.15 -1.38 -23.42
CA THR A 515 1.81 -0.12 -23.83
C THR A 515 0.87 0.76 -24.67
N PRO A 516 0.59 2.01 -24.25
CA PRO A 516 -0.17 2.99 -25.04
C PRO A 516 0.71 3.59 -26.16
N ASP A 517 0.09 4.34 -27.07
CA ASP A 517 0.85 5.15 -28.04
C ASP A 517 1.46 6.38 -27.36
N LEU A 518 0.74 6.99 -26.41
CA LEU A 518 1.21 8.15 -25.63
C LEU A 518 0.82 7.99 -24.16
N SER A 519 1.61 8.57 -23.26
CA SER A 519 1.32 8.62 -21.84
C SER A 519 1.44 10.03 -21.27
N CYS A 520 0.52 10.39 -20.36
CA CYS A 520 0.53 11.66 -19.64
C CYS A 520 0.97 11.42 -18.19
N LEU A 521 2.02 12.11 -17.75
CA LEU A 521 2.62 11.94 -16.41
C LEU A 521 2.50 13.21 -15.58
N GLY A 522 2.60 13.08 -14.26
CA GLY A 522 2.60 14.21 -13.33
C GLY A 522 2.64 13.77 -11.88
N LYS A 523 2.01 14.56 -10.99
CA LYS A 523 1.85 14.29 -9.55
C LYS A 523 3.09 13.70 -8.88
N ALA A 524 3.12 12.37 -8.73
CA ALA A 524 4.15 11.62 -8.02
C ALA A 524 5.56 11.94 -8.55
N MET A 525 5.68 12.17 -9.86
CA MET A 525 6.94 12.50 -10.54
C MET A 525 7.67 13.69 -9.90
N GLY A 526 6.95 14.69 -9.39
CA GLY A 526 7.54 15.91 -8.84
C GLY A 526 7.57 16.01 -7.32
N ASN A 527 7.06 15.01 -6.59
CA ASN A 527 6.84 15.05 -5.13
C ASN A 527 6.29 16.39 -4.61
N GLY A 528 5.29 16.95 -5.29
CA GLY A 528 4.63 18.21 -4.91
C GLY A 528 5.04 19.46 -5.71
N TYR A 529 6.07 19.38 -6.54
CA TYR A 529 6.43 20.47 -7.46
C TYR A 529 5.58 20.42 -8.75
N PRO A 530 5.19 21.57 -9.35
CA PRO A 530 4.39 21.60 -10.57
C PRO A 530 5.18 21.09 -11.79
N ILE A 531 4.93 19.85 -12.18
CA ILE A 531 5.51 19.26 -13.39
C ILE A 531 4.57 18.19 -13.94
N SER A 532 4.47 18.14 -15.26
CA SER A 532 3.84 17.05 -16.01
C SER A 532 4.68 16.76 -17.25
N ALA A 533 4.41 15.62 -17.90
CA ALA A 533 5.06 15.28 -19.15
C ALA A 533 4.09 14.56 -20.09
N VAL A 534 4.26 14.77 -21.39
CA VAL A 534 3.77 13.87 -22.44
C VAL A 534 4.98 13.06 -22.90
N VAL A 535 4.81 11.75 -23.00
CA VAL A 535 5.84 10.83 -23.47
C VAL A 535 5.27 9.86 -24.49
N GLY A 536 6.10 9.44 -25.43
CA GLY A 536 5.69 8.57 -26.54
C GLY A 536 6.85 8.26 -27.50
N PRO A 537 6.55 7.54 -28.59
CA PRO A 537 7.51 7.25 -29.64
C PRO A 537 7.91 8.51 -30.42
N THR A 538 9.11 8.48 -30.99
CA THR A 538 9.73 9.58 -31.71
C THR A 538 8.81 10.13 -32.81
N GLU A 539 8.24 9.26 -33.64
CA GLU A 539 7.34 9.60 -34.75
C GLU A 539 6.14 10.48 -34.31
N LEU A 540 5.57 10.21 -33.14
CA LEU A 540 4.45 11.00 -32.62
C LEU A 540 4.94 12.28 -31.96
N MET A 541 6.04 12.19 -31.21
CA MET A 541 6.53 13.29 -30.37
C MET A 541 7.18 14.43 -31.16
N GLU A 542 7.80 14.15 -32.31
CA GLU A 542 8.34 15.20 -33.21
C GLU A 542 7.23 16.12 -33.75
N LEU A 543 5.97 15.68 -33.77
CA LEU A 543 4.84 16.52 -34.17
C LEU A 543 4.65 17.74 -33.24
N PHE A 544 5.20 17.72 -32.01
CA PHE A 544 5.21 18.88 -31.12
C PHE A 544 6.05 20.06 -31.64
N ASP A 545 6.85 19.87 -32.69
CA ASP A 545 7.52 20.98 -33.39
C ASP A 545 6.55 21.72 -34.33
N GLU A 546 5.48 21.07 -34.78
CA GLU A 546 4.44 21.65 -35.65
C GLU A 546 3.22 22.14 -34.85
N ILE A 547 2.81 21.38 -33.83
CA ILE A 547 1.67 21.76 -32.98
C ILE A 547 2.11 22.65 -31.82
N PHE A 548 1.26 23.62 -31.47
CA PHE A 548 1.61 24.52 -30.36
C PHE A 548 1.44 23.82 -29.00
N PHE A 549 2.55 23.47 -28.34
CA PHE A 549 2.58 23.09 -26.92
C PHE A 549 3.82 23.70 -26.27
N SER A 550 3.65 24.91 -25.74
CA SER A 550 4.74 25.72 -25.20
C SER A 550 4.25 26.59 -24.04
N PHE A 551 5.14 26.84 -23.08
CA PHE A 551 4.88 27.59 -21.86
C PHE A 551 6.11 28.40 -21.49
N THR A 552 5.91 29.61 -20.94
CA THR A 552 7.01 30.40 -20.35
C THR A 552 7.78 29.63 -19.28
N PHE A 553 7.11 28.75 -18.53
CA PHE A 553 7.72 27.99 -17.45
C PHE A 553 8.07 26.54 -17.83
N GLY A 554 7.94 26.12 -19.09
CA GLY A 554 8.07 24.70 -19.50
C GLY A 554 9.32 24.01 -18.92
N GLY A 555 10.49 24.60 -19.19
CA GLY A 555 11.80 24.14 -18.68
C GLY A 555 12.22 24.73 -17.31
N GLU A 556 11.27 25.17 -16.47
CA GLU A 556 11.59 25.70 -15.14
C GLU A 556 12.32 24.65 -14.29
N THR A 557 13.44 25.07 -13.71
CA THR A 557 14.50 24.16 -13.23
C THR A 557 14.28 23.62 -11.84
N LEU A 558 13.53 24.29 -10.95
CA LEU A 558 13.24 23.77 -9.61
C LEU A 558 12.37 22.52 -9.70
N SER A 559 11.35 22.52 -10.57
CA SER A 559 10.48 21.35 -10.75
C SER A 559 11.20 20.19 -11.41
N LEU A 560 12.12 20.47 -12.36
CA LEU A 560 12.98 19.44 -12.97
C LEU A 560 13.98 18.87 -11.95
N ALA A 561 14.62 19.72 -11.15
CA ALA A 561 15.51 19.27 -10.07
C ALA A 561 14.76 18.42 -9.03
N ALA A 562 13.53 18.80 -8.69
CA ALA A 562 12.66 18.02 -7.81
C ALA A 562 12.29 16.67 -8.43
N ALA A 563 11.95 16.64 -9.72
CA ALA A 563 11.60 15.41 -10.41
C ALA A 563 12.78 14.44 -10.49
N LYS A 564 13.96 14.92 -10.90
CA LYS A 564 15.20 14.15 -10.90
C LYS A 564 15.47 13.51 -9.54
N ALA A 565 15.45 14.31 -8.48
CA ALA A 565 15.70 13.82 -7.13
C ALA A 565 14.61 12.86 -6.63
N THR A 566 13.36 13.06 -7.05
CA THR A 566 12.25 12.18 -6.69
C THR A 566 12.40 10.81 -7.36
N ILE A 567 12.64 10.77 -8.67
CA ILE A 567 12.77 9.52 -9.42
C ILE A 567 13.94 8.68 -8.92
N ALA A 568 15.10 9.31 -8.67
CA ALA A 568 16.25 8.63 -8.07
C ALA A 568 15.90 7.97 -6.72
N GLU A 569 15.20 8.69 -5.85
CA GLU A 569 14.77 8.15 -4.55
C GLU A 569 13.72 7.04 -4.68
N LEU A 570 12.85 7.09 -5.69
CA LEU A 570 11.87 6.04 -5.96
C LEU A 570 12.55 4.71 -6.30
N GLU A 571 13.59 4.76 -7.14
CA GLU A 571 14.41 3.61 -7.52
C GLU A 571 15.27 3.13 -6.33
N ASP A 572 16.14 4.00 -5.80
CA ASP A 572 17.16 3.65 -4.79
C ASP A 572 16.56 3.05 -3.51
N LYS A 573 15.37 3.52 -3.11
CA LYS A 573 14.71 3.08 -1.87
C LYS A 573 13.58 2.09 -2.11
N ASN A 574 13.39 1.65 -3.35
CA ASN A 574 12.30 0.75 -3.75
C ASN A 574 10.94 1.23 -3.19
N VAL A 575 10.65 2.51 -3.42
CA VAL A 575 9.52 3.20 -2.78
C VAL A 575 8.20 2.53 -3.14
N VAL A 576 8.04 2.11 -4.41
CA VAL A 576 6.81 1.45 -4.88
C VAL A 576 6.48 0.25 -4.02
N ALA A 577 7.44 -0.64 -3.74
CA ALA A 577 7.18 -1.81 -2.91
C ALA A 577 6.76 -1.44 -1.48
N HIS A 578 7.35 -0.40 -0.90
CA HIS A 578 6.94 0.12 0.40
C HIS A 578 5.49 0.63 0.38
N LEU A 579 5.05 1.32 -0.68
CA LEU A 579 3.66 1.79 -0.82
C LEU A 579 2.68 0.60 -0.88
N TRP A 580 3.04 -0.45 -1.62
CA TRP A 580 2.25 -1.67 -1.70
C TRP A 580 2.09 -2.33 -0.33
N GLU A 581 3.19 -2.48 0.41
CA GLU A 581 3.19 -3.09 1.74
C GLU A 581 2.31 -2.31 2.74
N GLN A 582 2.56 -1.00 2.88
CA GLN A 582 1.82 -0.17 3.85
C GLN A 582 0.34 -0.03 3.46
N GLY A 583 0.08 0.08 2.16
CA GLY A 583 -1.27 0.13 1.61
C GLY A 583 -2.06 -1.15 1.85
N GLN A 584 -1.42 -2.31 1.70
CA GLN A 584 -2.07 -3.61 1.88
C GLN A 584 -2.39 -3.83 3.36
N ARG A 585 -1.45 -3.48 4.25
CA ARG A 585 -1.67 -3.52 5.70
C ARG A 585 -2.88 -2.70 6.11
N LEU A 586 -3.00 -1.47 5.59
CA LEU A 586 -4.11 -0.57 5.87
C LEU A 586 -5.44 -1.14 5.33
N LYS A 587 -5.46 -1.59 4.06
CA LYS A 587 -6.64 -2.12 3.39
C LYS A 587 -7.18 -3.37 4.10
N ASP A 588 -6.31 -4.33 4.37
CA ASP A 588 -6.68 -5.57 5.05
C ASP A 588 -7.13 -5.32 6.48
N GLY A 589 -6.39 -4.49 7.22
CA GLY A 589 -6.75 -4.13 8.59
C GLY A 589 -8.12 -3.47 8.66
N TYR A 590 -8.43 -2.54 7.76
CA TYR A 590 -9.74 -1.92 7.69
C TYR A 590 -10.85 -2.94 7.41
N ASN A 591 -10.66 -3.81 6.40
CA ASN A 591 -11.68 -4.78 5.98
C ASN A 591 -11.90 -5.91 6.99
N VAL A 592 -10.89 -6.25 7.81
CA VAL A 592 -11.08 -7.12 8.97
C VAL A 592 -11.89 -6.40 10.04
N LEU A 593 -11.53 -5.17 10.41
CA LEU A 593 -12.27 -4.39 11.40
C LEU A 593 -13.74 -4.18 11.00
N ALA A 594 -14.03 -3.88 9.73
CA ALA A 594 -15.39 -3.71 9.24
C ALA A 594 -16.23 -4.98 9.48
N ARG A 595 -15.65 -6.17 9.24
CA ARG A 595 -16.33 -7.45 9.51
C ARG A 595 -16.53 -7.72 11.01
N GLU A 596 -15.52 -7.45 11.84
CA GLU A 596 -15.62 -7.62 13.31
C GLU A 596 -16.76 -6.78 13.92
N TYR A 597 -17.06 -5.62 13.33
CA TYR A 597 -18.17 -4.75 13.77
C TYR A 597 -19.49 -4.96 13.01
N GLY A 598 -19.55 -5.92 12.08
CA GLY A 598 -20.73 -6.21 11.26
C GLY A 598 -21.10 -5.10 10.26
N MET A 599 -20.09 -4.37 9.77
CA MET A 599 -20.21 -3.20 8.91
C MET A 599 -19.77 -3.45 7.47
N ASP A 600 -19.39 -4.68 7.10
CA ASP A 600 -18.86 -5.07 5.79
C ASP A 600 -19.85 -4.87 4.62
N ARG A 601 -21.15 -4.75 4.90
CA ARG A 601 -22.16 -4.33 3.91
C ARG A 601 -22.23 -2.81 3.72
N SER A 602 -21.91 -2.06 4.77
CA SER A 602 -22.00 -0.59 4.81
C SER A 602 -20.68 0.08 4.50
N THR A 603 -19.55 -0.62 4.61
CA THR A 603 -18.25 -0.04 4.28
C THR A 603 -17.21 -1.07 3.89
N GLU A 604 -16.34 -0.67 2.95
CA GLU A 604 -15.25 -1.49 2.43
C GLU A 604 -14.08 -0.59 1.98
N CYS A 605 -12.85 -0.99 2.25
CA CYS A 605 -11.65 -0.40 1.68
C CYS A 605 -11.25 -1.12 0.40
N VAL A 606 -11.33 -0.42 -0.73
CA VAL A 606 -11.13 -0.92 -2.09
C VAL A 606 -10.01 -0.17 -2.81
N GLY A 607 -9.63 -0.65 -4.00
CA GLY A 607 -8.54 -0.10 -4.79
C GLY A 607 -7.22 -0.82 -4.57
N LEU A 608 -6.21 -0.40 -5.34
CA LEU A 608 -4.86 -0.92 -5.24
C LEU A 608 -4.18 -0.42 -3.97
N PRO A 609 -3.37 -1.24 -3.29
CA PRO A 609 -2.67 -0.87 -2.06
C PRO A 609 -2.00 0.52 -2.05
N PRO A 610 -1.22 0.96 -3.08
CA PRO A 610 -0.62 2.29 -3.07
C PRO A 610 -1.62 3.46 -3.09
N ARG A 611 -2.90 3.19 -3.43
CA ARG A 611 -3.99 4.16 -3.49
C ARG A 611 -5.36 3.50 -3.29
N THR A 612 -5.89 3.60 -2.08
CA THR A 612 -7.19 3.01 -1.71
C THR A 612 -8.27 4.05 -1.46
N VAL A 613 -9.54 3.63 -1.52
CA VAL A 613 -10.71 4.43 -1.12
C VAL A 613 -11.54 3.60 -0.14
N ILE A 614 -12.12 4.26 0.86
CA ILE A 614 -13.13 3.65 1.72
C ILE A 614 -14.49 4.07 1.18
N VAL A 615 -15.28 3.07 0.77
CA VAL A 615 -16.64 3.31 0.33
C VAL A 615 -17.59 3.17 1.51
N PHE A 616 -18.60 4.03 1.56
CA PHE A 616 -19.66 3.99 2.56
C PHE A 616 -21.00 3.88 1.86
N ARG A 617 -21.83 2.95 2.33
CA ARG A 617 -23.11 2.58 1.73
C ARG A 617 -24.22 2.58 2.77
N ASP A 618 -25.41 3.00 2.34
CA ASP A 618 -26.63 2.79 3.09
C ASP A 618 -27.18 1.38 2.87
N GLU A 619 -28.34 1.08 3.47
CA GLU A 619 -29.00 -0.22 3.38
C GLU A 619 -29.42 -0.59 1.95
N THR A 620 -29.57 0.40 1.05
CA THR A 620 -29.89 0.22 -0.37
C THR A 620 -28.66 -0.03 -1.23
N GLY A 621 -27.46 0.14 -0.67
CA GLY A 621 -26.17 0.07 -1.37
C GLY A 621 -25.74 1.40 -2.01
N ALA A 622 -26.51 2.47 -1.86
CA ALA A 622 -26.19 3.80 -2.38
C ALA A 622 -25.13 4.50 -1.52
N GLU A 623 -24.44 5.50 -2.10
CA GLU A 623 -23.39 6.25 -1.40
C GLU A 623 -23.93 6.97 -0.16
N ALA A 624 -23.36 6.70 1.01
CA ALA A 624 -23.78 7.27 2.29
C ALA A 624 -22.79 8.32 2.81
N LEU A 625 -22.94 9.56 2.34
CA LEU A 625 -22.05 10.67 2.72
C LEU A 625 -22.12 11.04 4.21
N GLU A 626 -23.24 10.80 4.89
CA GLU A 626 -23.36 11.05 6.33
C GLU A 626 -22.57 10.04 7.17
N ILE A 627 -22.60 8.75 6.79
CA ILE A 627 -21.79 7.69 7.41
C ILE A 627 -20.31 8.01 7.20
N LYS A 628 -19.91 8.36 5.96
CA LYS A 628 -18.55 8.83 5.64
C LYS A 628 -18.15 10.01 6.53
N SER A 629 -19.04 10.99 6.68
CA SER A 629 -18.77 12.21 7.45
C SER A 629 -18.58 11.91 8.93
N LEU A 630 -19.40 11.04 9.52
CA LEU A 630 -19.23 10.65 10.92
C LEU A 630 -17.90 9.91 11.13
N PHE A 631 -17.54 9.00 10.22
CA PHE A 631 -16.24 8.34 10.27
C PHE A 631 -15.07 9.34 10.15
N GLU A 632 -15.16 10.28 9.22
CA GLU A 632 -14.19 11.36 9.01
C GLU A 632 -14.03 12.24 10.26
N GLN A 633 -15.13 12.63 10.91
CA GLN A 633 -15.13 13.38 12.17
C GLN A 633 -14.31 12.66 13.25
N GLU A 634 -14.56 11.36 13.44
CA GLU A 634 -13.88 10.58 14.49
C GLU A 634 -12.40 10.35 14.18
N CYS A 635 -12.03 10.26 12.90
CA CYS A 635 -10.65 10.23 12.42
C CYS A 635 -9.92 11.55 12.73
N LEU A 636 -10.54 12.68 12.36
CA LEU A 636 -9.97 14.02 12.56
C LEU A 636 -9.68 14.30 14.03
N ARG A 637 -10.62 13.96 14.94
CA ARG A 637 -10.44 14.11 16.39
C ARG A 637 -9.22 13.40 16.94
N ARG A 638 -8.85 12.29 16.31
CA ARG A 638 -7.73 11.43 16.72
C ARG A 638 -6.48 11.64 15.88
N GLY A 639 -6.45 12.68 15.04
CA GLY A 639 -5.25 13.09 14.32
C GLY A 639 -5.00 12.33 13.03
N ILE A 640 -6.06 11.86 12.38
CA ILE A 640 -6.01 11.33 11.03
C ILE A 640 -6.72 12.33 10.12
N LEU A 641 -5.99 12.96 9.19
CA LEU A 641 -6.59 13.75 8.13
C LEU A 641 -7.01 12.77 7.03
N PHE A 642 -8.31 12.50 6.97
CA PHE A 642 -8.92 11.55 6.06
C PHE A 642 -9.99 12.26 5.24
N SER A 643 -10.05 12.01 3.93
CA SER A 643 -11.05 12.63 3.03
C SER A 643 -11.86 11.60 2.23
N GLY A 644 -11.83 10.33 2.61
CA GLY A 644 -12.49 9.23 1.89
C GLY A 644 -11.54 8.18 1.28
N GLY A 645 -10.23 8.42 1.28
CA GLY A 645 -9.25 7.46 0.77
C GLY A 645 -7.84 7.78 1.20
N HIS A 646 -6.89 6.99 0.70
CA HIS A 646 -5.50 7.00 1.12
C HIS A 646 -4.60 7.02 -0.11
N ASN A 647 -3.79 8.07 -0.24
CA ASN A 647 -2.65 8.09 -1.12
C ASN A 647 -1.42 7.82 -0.26
N LEU A 648 -0.86 6.61 -0.36
CA LEU A 648 0.32 6.26 0.43
C LEU A 648 1.53 7.07 -0.06
N CYS A 649 2.45 7.33 0.87
CA CYS A 649 3.74 7.93 0.58
C CYS A 649 4.85 7.18 1.32
N TYR A 650 6.09 7.32 0.86
CA TYR A 650 7.25 6.63 1.43
C TYR A 650 7.44 6.91 2.92
N SER A 651 7.06 8.10 3.39
CA SER A 651 7.22 8.48 4.80
C SER A 651 6.17 7.84 5.74
N HIS A 652 5.09 7.24 5.22
CA HIS A 652 4.19 6.46 6.07
C HIS A 652 4.91 5.21 6.57
N ARG A 653 5.02 5.03 7.89
CA ARG A 653 5.63 3.85 8.50
C ARG A 653 4.57 2.90 9.04
N ALA A 654 4.96 1.66 9.32
CA ALA A 654 4.07 0.68 9.96
C ALA A 654 3.40 1.22 11.22
N ALA A 655 4.12 2.01 12.03
CA ALA A 655 3.58 2.68 13.21
C ALA A 655 2.47 3.70 12.89
N ASP A 656 2.58 4.43 11.77
CA ASP A 656 1.52 5.35 11.31
C ASP A 656 0.27 4.56 10.89
N ILE A 657 0.46 3.46 10.15
CA ILE A 657 -0.62 2.58 9.70
C ILE A 657 -1.30 1.91 10.89
N ASP A 658 -0.55 1.41 11.87
CA ASP A 658 -1.09 0.78 13.07
C ASP A 658 -1.86 1.77 13.94
N TYR A 659 -1.31 2.97 14.14
CA TYR A 659 -2.04 4.03 14.84
C TYR A 659 -3.35 4.36 14.10
N THR A 660 -3.30 4.45 12.77
CA THR A 660 -4.49 4.68 11.94
C THR A 660 -5.51 3.55 12.10
N LEU A 661 -5.10 2.28 12.09
CA LEU A 661 -6.00 1.14 12.28
C LEU A 661 -6.64 1.15 13.68
N ARG A 662 -5.93 1.56 14.74
CA ARG A 662 -6.54 1.75 16.07
C ARG A 662 -7.57 2.90 16.09
N VAL A 663 -7.29 3.98 15.36
CA VAL A 663 -8.26 5.08 15.18
C VAL A 663 -9.47 4.58 14.39
N TYR A 664 -9.26 3.83 13.31
CA TYR A 664 -10.33 3.26 12.50
C TYR A 664 -11.18 2.27 13.28
N ARG A 665 -10.58 1.43 14.13
CA ARG A 665 -11.31 0.59 15.09
C ARG A 665 -12.24 1.41 15.97
N THR A 666 -11.74 2.50 16.54
CA THR A 666 -12.54 3.39 17.40
C THR A 666 -13.66 4.09 16.62
N ALA A 667 -13.35 4.63 15.43
CA ALA A 667 -14.33 5.29 14.58
C ALA A 667 -15.40 4.31 14.06
N MET A 668 -15.00 3.08 13.68
CA MET A 668 -15.88 2.02 13.21
C MET A 668 -16.88 1.60 14.29
N GLU A 669 -16.43 1.43 15.53
CA GLU A 669 -17.32 1.11 16.66
C GLU A 669 -18.40 2.19 16.85
N ILE A 670 -18.01 3.46 16.89
CA ILE A 670 -18.92 4.61 17.04
C ILE A 670 -19.91 4.67 15.88
N VAL A 671 -19.42 4.51 14.64
CA VAL A 671 -20.26 4.54 13.44
C VAL A 671 -21.21 3.34 13.42
N ALA A 672 -20.76 2.14 13.81
CA ALA A 672 -21.60 0.96 13.86
C ALA A 672 -22.74 1.09 14.88
N GLU A 673 -22.46 1.67 16.05
CA GLU A 673 -23.49 2.03 17.03
C GLU A 673 -24.47 3.07 16.47
N ALA A 674 -23.96 4.10 15.80
CA ALA A 674 -24.78 5.15 15.20
C ALA A 674 -25.71 4.61 14.10
N VAL A 675 -25.19 3.76 13.21
CA VAL A 675 -25.95 3.13 12.14
C VAL A 675 -27.04 2.22 12.70
N ARG A 676 -26.70 1.33 13.65
CA ARG A 676 -27.69 0.44 14.28
C ARG A 676 -28.79 1.20 15.03
N GLY A 677 -28.46 2.35 15.62
CA GLY A 677 -29.41 3.18 16.35
C GLY A 677 -30.20 4.16 15.48
N GLY A 678 -29.87 4.31 14.19
CA GLY A 678 -30.43 5.39 13.36
C GLY A 678 -29.99 6.80 13.81
N LEU A 679 -28.84 6.92 14.47
CA LEU A 679 -28.35 8.15 15.14
C LEU A 679 -27.20 8.84 14.38
N VAL A 680 -26.95 8.48 13.12
CA VAL A 680 -25.81 9.01 12.35
C VAL A 680 -25.84 10.54 12.27
N ALA A 681 -26.99 11.11 11.88
CA ALA A 681 -27.16 12.56 11.77
C ALA A 681 -27.05 13.27 13.14
N GLU A 682 -27.55 12.64 14.21
CA GLU A 682 -27.49 13.20 15.57
C GLU A 682 -26.07 13.25 16.12
N LYS A 683 -25.25 12.23 15.81
CA LYS A 683 -23.85 12.16 16.27
C LYS A 683 -22.89 13.02 15.46
N LEU A 684 -23.34 13.59 14.34
CA LEU A 684 -22.53 14.50 13.53
C LEU A 684 -22.57 15.91 14.13
N GLU A 685 -21.42 16.44 14.55
CA GLU A 685 -21.34 17.76 15.18
C GLU A 685 -21.23 18.91 14.17
N GLY A 686 -21.04 18.58 12.90
CA GLY A 686 -20.83 19.53 11.81
C GLY A 686 -21.70 19.22 10.60
N LYS A 687 -21.54 20.01 9.53
CA LYS A 687 -22.24 19.71 8.27
C LYS A 687 -21.48 18.65 7.49
N ALA A 688 -22.19 17.65 6.99
CA ALA A 688 -21.63 16.56 6.20
C ALA A 688 -20.86 17.06 4.96
N ALA A 689 -19.84 16.29 4.58
CA ALA A 689 -19.06 16.50 3.37
C ALA A 689 -19.93 16.39 2.10
N ARG A 690 -19.53 17.07 1.03
CA ARG A 690 -20.27 17.14 -0.25
C ARG A 690 -19.41 16.68 -1.42
N ALA A 691 -20.02 15.96 -2.36
CA ALA A 691 -19.34 15.58 -3.60
C ALA A 691 -18.97 16.80 -4.48
N VAL A 692 -17.82 16.75 -5.14
CA VAL A 692 -17.37 17.78 -6.09
C VAL A 692 -18.31 17.82 -7.31
N PHE A 693 -18.49 16.67 -7.95
CA PHE A 693 -19.45 16.49 -9.04
C PHE A 693 -20.75 16.00 -8.44
N ARG A 694 -21.83 16.77 -8.64
CA ARG A 694 -23.17 16.34 -8.23
C ARG A 694 -23.72 15.45 -9.35
N LYS A 695 -24.43 14.38 -8.98
CA LYS A 695 -25.32 13.69 -9.92
C LYS A 695 -26.34 14.72 -10.41
N ALA A 696 -26.55 14.76 -11.72
CA ALA A 696 -27.49 15.68 -12.36
C ALA A 696 -28.92 15.40 -11.92
#